data_AF-A0A6P6Y689-F1
#
_entry.id   AF-A0A6P6Y689-F1
#
_cell.length_a   1.000
_cell.length_b   1.000
_cell.length_c   1.000
_cell.angle_alpha   90.00
_cell.angle_beta   90.00
_cell.angle_gamma   90.00
#
_symmetry.space_group_name_H-M   'P 1'
#
loop_
_entity.id
_entity.type
_entity.pdbx_description
1 polymer ?
#
loop_
_entity_poly.entity_id
_entity_poly.type
_entity_poly.pdbx_seq_one_letter_code
_entity_poly.pdbx_strand_id
1 'polypeptide(L)'
;MKIFITSFVLMMVMAVTYAAHVGSHSRKPASAEGFAKASNDFGFGLLKQIVQHQSSSSSGSKNVLFSPYSVAVALSMVHQGSQGSTAEQFKRVLNYDQVSQLNNGEHQAVANSVKQLQEQIKNSYNVKLEFGNMMVVDHKMSIKDEYRKTIEQYYESEVMSVDFSKESKNIMEQINEYISNKTYGLINPMLERPPSPNTVLALINAVYFKGEWLKMFDPSKTEKGVFYDHQGHEYKNVEYMHGKGEHGYVEIPELNSDLIIMRYRTRDVAFYSVLPRERNCDLSKIRQSLNSSFIDEIIGRNKGNSVVYFPKIELSTSYQLPGILNTMGIQDAFTGSANFSGISNNKSMKIDEVIHKAKLIINEKGTEASASTYSSFMSRMYTGIPRTIRFDHPSIKYFYPRIIQQPKTKSKKMKIFITSFVLMMVMAVTYEARNVSLISHIVILGSARGFAKASNDFGFHLLQQIQHHSSGSENVFFSPYSVAVALSMVYQGTQGYTAEQFKRALNYDKISQLNNGEYQAVANSVKRLRERMNKAKHIILEYGNMLVVDNKKLPIKDEYRKTIEQYYDSQIISVDLPKESRNIMERINQYVSNKTHGLINPMLEQPPSPDTVLALINAVYFKGEWLKPFNEIRTKEGIFYDHRGNEYKNVKYMNGRDPFEYVEIPELNSDLIKMPYKGSDVVFYGLLPRERDCDLSKIRQSLNSSFIDEIINRTYSNSGLFFPKIKLDTSYRLPEILKSMGIQDAFTGSANFSGISDNKSLKIDDVLHKAKLIVDEQGTEAAAGTYIGFVTRSGSVSRKIFRFDHPFLYFIRHQTTGQILFLGEIHNF
;
A
#
# COMPACT_ATOMS: atom_id res chain seq x y z
N MET A 1 -16.64 21.20 -1.45
CA MET A 1 -18.12 21.24 -1.38
C MET A 1 -18.65 19.86 -1.76
N LYS A 2 -19.37 19.18 -0.85
CA LYS A 2 -20.13 17.95 -1.18
C LYS A 2 -21.47 18.39 -1.80
N ILE A 3 -21.85 17.86 -2.96
CA ILE A 3 -23.24 17.80 -3.49
C ILE A 3 -23.30 16.69 -4.55
N PHE A 4 -24.47 16.05 -4.63
CA PHE A 4 -24.89 14.94 -5.51
C PHE A 4 -24.96 15.36 -7.01
N ILE A 5 -25.02 14.52 -8.06
CA ILE A 5 -25.17 13.04 -8.25
C ILE A 5 -24.69 12.70 -9.70
N THR A 6 -24.08 11.57 -10.11
CA THR A 6 -24.78 10.36 -10.61
C THR A 6 -23.82 9.28 -11.16
N SER A 7 -24.11 7.99 -10.94
CA SER A 7 -23.97 6.84 -11.86
C SER A 7 -22.79 6.72 -12.86
N PHE A 8 -21.54 6.83 -12.42
CA PHE A 8 -20.44 6.15 -13.11
C PHE A 8 -20.31 4.70 -12.62
N VAL A 9 -20.44 3.73 -13.52
CA VAL A 9 -20.25 2.30 -13.22
C VAL A 9 -18.95 1.81 -13.82
N LEU A 10 -18.09 1.27 -12.96
CA LEU A 10 -16.76 0.77 -13.30
C LEU A 10 -16.58 -0.63 -12.70
N MET A 11 -16.81 -1.66 -13.50
CA MET A 11 -16.82 -3.06 -13.09
C MET A 11 -15.51 -3.75 -13.52
N MET A 12 -14.78 -4.44 -12.64
CA MET A 12 -13.47 -5.05 -13.00
C MET A 12 -13.61 -6.55 -13.38
N VAL A 13 -13.54 -6.89 -14.67
CA VAL A 13 -14.33 -8.00 -15.28
C VAL A 13 -13.43 -8.99 -16.03
N MET A 14 -12.61 -9.73 -15.30
CA MET A 14 -11.69 -10.70 -15.91
C MET A 14 -12.38 -11.99 -16.39
N ALA A 15 -12.78 -12.06 -17.68
CA ALA A 15 -13.16 -13.33 -18.35
C ALA A 15 -12.26 -13.77 -19.51
N VAL A 16 -12.40 -15.06 -19.77
CA VAL A 16 -11.67 -15.93 -20.69
C VAL A 16 -12.72 -16.91 -21.25
N THR A 17 -12.93 -17.02 -22.57
CA THR A 17 -13.44 -18.28 -23.19
C THR A 17 -13.01 -18.47 -24.64
N TYR A 18 -12.68 -19.71 -25.04
CA TYR A 18 -13.45 -20.40 -26.10
C TYR A 18 -13.20 -21.93 -26.23
N ALA A 19 -14.30 -22.69 -26.37
CA ALA A 19 -14.40 -24.16 -26.54
C ALA A 19 -13.85 -24.84 -27.85
N ALA A 20 -14.04 -26.17 -27.89
CA ALA A 20 -13.73 -27.23 -28.89
C ALA A 20 -13.88 -26.88 -30.40
N HIS A 21 -13.34 -27.64 -31.37
CA HIS A 21 -12.66 -28.95 -31.43
C HIS A 21 -11.67 -28.93 -32.64
N VAL A 22 -10.78 -29.87 -32.97
CA VAL A 22 -10.45 -31.27 -32.56
C VAL A 22 -8.91 -31.32 -32.27
N GLY A 23 -8.23 -32.49 -32.27
CA GLY A 23 -6.82 -32.56 -32.73
C GLY A 23 -5.74 -33.25 -31.86
N SER A 24 -6.08 -33.78 -30.68
CA SER A 24 -5.24 -34.65 -29.84
C SER A 24 -3.94 -34.07 -29.20
N HIS A 25 -3.71 -34.46 -27.94
CA HIS A 25 -2.47 -34.35 -27.14
C HIS A 25 -2.06 -32.99 -26.51
N SER A 26 -2.59 -32.82 -25.28
CA SER A 26 -1.98 -32.20 -24.08
C SER A 26 -2.51 -30.84 -23.57
N ARG A 27 -3.13 -30.92 -22.37
CA ARG A 27 -3.54 -29.88 -21.39
C ARG A 27 -4.64 -28.88 -21.81
N LYS A 28 -5.83 -29.05 -21.19
CA LYS A 28 -7.10 -28.33 -21.46
C LYS A 28 -7.08 -26.87 -20.93
N PRO A 29 -7.29 -25.83 -21.77
CA PRO A 29 -7.48 -24.44 -21.31
C PRO A 29 -8.84 -24.14 -20.66
N ALA A 30 -9.80 -25.07 -20.74
CA ALA A 30 -11.23 -24.81 -20.50
C ALA A 30 -11.64 -24.50 -19.04
N SER A 31 -10.79 -24.70 -18.04
CA SER A 31 -11.17 -24.52 -16.63
C SER A 31 -10.95 -23.09 -16.11
N ALA A 32 -9.78 -22.48 -16.34
CA ALA A 32 -9.56 -21.04 -16.07
C ALA A 32 -10.63 -20.17 -16.76
N GLU A 33 -10.95 -20.56 -18.00
CA GLU A 33 -12.04 -20.09 -18.84
C GLU A 33 -13.41 -20.06 -18.13
N GLY A 34 -13.89 -21.21 -17.65
CA GLY A 34 -15.17 -21.29 -16.95
C GLY A 34 -15.23 -20.37 -15.72
N PHE A 35 -14.19 -20.35 -14.88
CA PHE A 35 -14.18 -19.52 -13.67
C PHE A 35 -14.21 -18.03 -13.99
N ALA A 36 -13.48 -17.62 -15.02
CA ALA A 36 -13.40 -16.22 -15.43
C ALA A 36 -14.77 -15.71 -15.92
N LYS A 37 -15.54 -16.52 -16.67
CA LYS A 37 -16.95 -16.23 -17.01
C LYS A 37 -17.86 -16.20 -15.80
N ALA A 38 -17.77 -17.21 -14.94
CA ALA A 38 -18.57 -17.33 -13.73
C ALA A 38 -18.41 -16.08 -12.84
N SER A 39 -17.16 -15.63 -12.63
CA SER A 39 -16.82 -14.39 -11.93
C SER A 39 -17.39 -13.13 -12.59
N ASN A 40 -17.40 -13.07 -13.92
CA ASN A 40 -17.95 -11.93 -14.66
C ASN A 40 -19.48 -11.83 -14.58
N ASP A 41 -20.19 -12.95 -14.74
CA ASP A 41 -21.65 -13.02 -14.62
C ASP A 41 -22.10 -12.73 -13.19
N PHE A 42 -21.41 -13.30 -12.20
CA PHE A 42 -21.53 -12.90 -10.80
C PHE A 42 -21.33 -11.38 -10.63
N GLY A 43 -20.30 -10.81 -11.27
CA GLY A 43 -20.04 -9.38 -11.30
C GLY A 43 -21.21 -8.57 -11.84
N PHE A 44 -21.79 -8.95 -12.98
CA PHE A 44 -22.91 -8.22 -13.57
C PHE A 44 -24.17 -8.32 -12.70
N GLY A 45 -24.38 -9.45 -12.03
CA GLY A 45 -25.40 -9.62 -11.00
C GLY A 45 -25.16 -8.70 -9.79
N LEU A 46 -23.94 -8.69 -9.25
CA LEU A 46 -23.54 -7.88 -8.10
C LEU A 46 -23.68 -6.38 -8.40
N LEU A 47 -23.37 -5.93 -9.61
CA LEU A 47 -23.63 -4.56 -10.07
C LEU A 47 -25.12 -4.20 -10.01
N LYS A 48 -25.98 -5.06 -10.59
CA LYS A 48 -27.44 -4.85 -10.60
C LYS A 48 -27.95 -4.66 -9.18
N GLN A 49 -27.50 -5.51 -8.25
CA GLN A 49 -27.90 -5.45 -6.85
C GLN A 49 -27.31 -4.24 -6.10
N ILE A 50 -26.04 -3.89 -6.28
CA ILE A 50 -25.44 -2.68 -5.68
C ILE A 50 -26.23 -1.43 -6.10
N VAL A 51 -26.58 -1.30 -7.39
CA VAL A 51 -27.35 -0.15 -7.87
C VAL A 51 -28.77 -0.14 -7.28
N GLN A 52 -29.46 -1.28 -7.25
CA GLN A 52 -30.80 -1.39 -6.68
C GLN A 52 -30.84 -1.06 -5.17
N HIS A 53 -29.89 -1.58 -4.39
CA HIS A 53 -29.72 -1.27 -2.96
C HIS A 53 -29.31 0.18 -2.69
N GLN A 54 -28.69 0.88 -3.64
CA GLN A 54 -28.41 2.31 -3.52
C GLN A 54 -29.63 3.17 -3.87
N SER A 55 -30.39 2.81 -4.91
CA SER A 55 -31.57 3.55 -5.37
C SER A 55 -32.75 3.55 -4.38
N SER A 56 -32.81 2.58 -3.45
CA SER A 56 -33.80 2.55 -2.37
C SER A 56 -33.45 3.45 -1.18
N SER A 57 -32.23 3.99 -1.12
CA SER A 57 -31.85 5.01 -0.14
C SER A 57 -32.17 6.41 -0.66
N SER A 58 -32.63 7.32 0.20
CA SER A 58 -32.97 8.71 -0.14
C SER A 58 -31.77 9.59 -0.57
N SER A 59 -30.58 8.99 -0.72
CA SER A 59 -29.42 9.58 -1.37
C SER A 59 -29.24 8.90 -2.73
N GLY A 60 -29.60 9.58 -3.82
CA GLY A 60 -29.67 8.96 -5.15
C GLY A 60 -28.32 8.48 -5.74
N SER A 61 -28.41 7.96 -6.96
CA SER A 61 -27.47 7.04 -7.59
C SER A 61 -25.99 7.43 -7.52
N LYS A 62 -25.18 6.63 -6.82
CA LYS A 62 -23.73 6.86 -6.64
C LYS A 62 -22.90 6.16 -7.71
N ASN A 63 -21.62 6.51 -7.76
CA ASN A 63 -20.65 5.78 -8.56
C ASN A 63 -20.43 4.37 -7.96
N VAL A 64 -20.36 3.36 -8.83
CA VAL A 64 -20.17 1.96 -8.46
C VAL A 64 -18.83 1.47 -9.00
N LEU A 65 -17.98 0.97 -8.12
CA LEU A 65 -16.68 0.42 -8.45
C LEU A 65 -16.42 -0.81 -7.57
N PHE A 66 -16.17 -1.98 -8.14
CA PHE A 66 -15.78 -3.17 -7.38
C PHE A 66 -15.00 -4.14 -8.28
N SER A 67 -14.34 -5.12 -7.64
CA SER A 67 -13.65 -6.21 -8.32
C SER A 67 -14.45 -7.53 -8.20
N PRO A 68 -15.31 -7.84 -9.20
CA PRO A 68 -15.93 -9.16 -9.37
C PRO A 68 -15.00 -10.34 -9.11
N TYR A 69 -13.78 -10.30 -9.64
CA TYR A 69 -12.77 -11.34 -9.44
C TYR A 69 -12.36 -11.47 -7.97
N SER A 70 -12.06 -10.36 -7.30
CA SER A 70 -11.63 -10.35 -5.90
C SER A 70 -12.69 -10.94 -4.97
N VAL A 71 -13.95 -10.51 -5.15
CA VAL A 71 -15.09 -11.04 -4.39
C VAL A 71 -15.34 -12.52 -4.72
N ALA A 72 -15.29 -12.91 -6.00
CA ALA A 72 -15.48 -14.29 -6.41
C ALA A 72 -14.42 -15.23 -5.81
N VAL A 73 -13.14 -14.82 -5.76
CA VAL A 73 -12.07 -15.62 -5.14
C VAL A 73 -12.26 -15.77 -3.62
N ALA A 74 -12.61 -14.70 -2.91
CA ALA A 74 -12.90 -14.78 -1.48
C ALA A 74 -14.07 -15.76 -1.19
N LEU A 75 -15.16 -15.66 -1.96
CA LEU A 75 -16.31 -16.56 -1.83
C LEU A 75 -16.00 -17.98 -2.35
N SER A 76 -15.04 -18.14 -3.26
CA SER A 76 -14.52 -19.46 -3.66
C SER A 76 -13.86 -20.18 -2.50
N MET A 77 -13.02 -19.49 -1.74
CA MET A 77 -12.35 -20.06 -0.56
C MET A 77 -13.34 -20.48 0.52
N VAL A 78 -14.46 -19.77 0.66
CA VAL A 78 -15.59 -20.20 1.50
C VAL A 78 -16.26 -21.45 0.92
N HIS A 79 -16.56 -21.44 -0.38
CA HIS A 79 -17.22 -22.55 -1.08
C HIS A 79 -16.44 -23.87 -0.89
N GLN A 80 -15.10 -23.87 -0.96
CA GLN A 80 -14.26 -25.08 -0.78
C GLN A 80 -14.54 -25.90 0.48
N GLY A 81 -15.11 -25.31 1.54
CA GLY A 81 -15.47 -26.01 2.77
C GLY A 81 -16.97 -26.03 3.08
N SER A 82 -17.80 -25.54 2.16
CA SER A 82 -19.25 -25.60 2.26
C SER A 82 -19.79 -26.95 1.78
N GLN A 83 -20.96 -27.36 2.26
CA GLN A 83 -21.60 -28.64 1.92
C GLN A 83 -23.12 -28.48 1.79
N GLY A 84 -23.78 -29.43 1.10
CA GLY A 84 -25.23 -29.45 0.94
C GLY A 84 -25.82 -28.16 0.35
N SER A 85 -26.98 -27.72 0.87
CA SER A 85 -27.66 -26.49 0.41
C SER A 85 -26.74 -25.25 0.43
N THR A 86 -25.86 -25.12 1.43
CA THR A 86 -24.93 -23.98 1.48
C THR A 86 -23.96 -23.97 0.29
N ALA A 87 -23.44 -25.13 -0.11
CA ALA A 87 -22.57 -25.24 -1.30
C ALA A 87 -23.35 -24.92 -2.59
N GLU A 88 -24.54 -25.50 -2.77
CA GLU A 88 -25.40 -25.25 -3.93
C GLU A 88 -25.76 -23.76 -4.07
N GLN A 89 -26.00 -23.05 -2.97
CA GLN A 89 -26.24 -21.61 -2.98
C GLN A 89 -25.03 -20.82 -3.48
N PHE A 90 -23.82 -21.15 -3.02
CA PHE A 90 -22.58 -20.56 -3.52
C PHE A 90 -22.35 -20.84 -5.00
N LYS A 91 -22.38 -22.11 -5.39
CA LYS A 91 -22.23 -22.60 -6.77
C LYS A 91 -23.16 -21.88 -7.74
N ARG A 92 -24.44 -21.77 -7.40
CA ARG A 92 -25.46 -21.09 -8.19
C ARG A 92 -25.22 -19.58 -8.33
N VAL A 93 -24.92 -18.88 -7.23
CA VAL A 93 -24.74 -17.41 -7.25
C VAL A 93 -23.41 -17.00 -7.89
N LEU A 94 -22.37 -17.78 -7.69
CA LEU A 94 -21.07 -17.59 -8.35
C LEU A 94 -21.05 -18.19 -9.76
N ASN A 95 -22.16 -18.81 -10.22
CA ASN A 95 -22.35 -19.37 -11.55
C ASN A 95 -21.34 -20.49 -11.91
N TYR A 96 -20.95 -21.29 -10.91
CA TYR A 96 -20.03 -22.43 -11.07
C TYR A 96 -20.63 -23.63 -11.78
N ASP A 97 -21.92 -23.62 -12.11
CA ASP A 97 -22.52 -24.57 -13.06
C ASP A 97 -21.86 -24.51 -14.45
N GLN A 98 -21.26 -23.36 -14.82
CA GLN A 98 -20.44 -23.21 -16.02
C GLN A 98 -19.01 -23.80 -15.87
N VAL A 99 -18.58 -24.10 -14.64
CA VAL A 99 -17.26 -24.65 -14.29
C VAL A 99 -17.31 -26.16 -14.05
N SER A 100 -18.39 -26.64 -13.41
CA SER A 100 -18.55 -28.04 -12.98
C SER A 100 -18.83 -29.02 -14.13
N GLN A 101 -19.42 -28.55 -15.25
CA GLN A 101 -19.73 -29.36 -16.44
C GLN A 101 -18.52 -30.01 -17.15
N LEU A 102 -17.28 -29.75 -16.69
CA LEU A 102 -16.06 -30.17 -17.38
C LEU A 102 -15.24 -31.28 -16.68
N ASN A 103 -15.42 -31.55 -15.37
CA ASN A 103 -14.41 -32.30 -14.59
C ASN A 103 -14.89 -33.19 -13.40
N ASN A 104 -16.18 -33.54 -13.26
CA ASN A 104 -16.67 -34.52 -12.25
C ASN A 104 -16.21 -34.31 -10.78
N GLY A 105 -16.19 -33.07 -10.29
CA GLY A 105 -15.87 -32.76 -8.89
C GLY A 105 -15.82 -31.26 -8.62
N GLU A 106 -16.84 -30.73 -7.93
CA GLU A 106 -17.16 -29.30 -7.99
C GLU A 106 -16.15 -28.39 -7.29
N HIS A 107 -15.79 -28.72 -6.04
CA HIS A 107 -14.83 -27.96 -5.24
C HIS A 107 -13.43 -27.91 -5.90
N GLN A 108 -12.87 -29.08 -6.23
CA GLN A 108 -11.54 -29.19 -6.85
C GLN A 108 -11.48 -28.56 -8.25
N ALA A 109 -12.55 -28.66 -9.05
CA ALA A 109 -12.61 -28.02 -10.37
C ALA A 109 -12.54 -26.49 -10.25
N VAL A 110 -13.25 -25.89 -9.29
CA VAL A 110 -13.19 -24.45 -9.02
C VAL A 110 -11.78 -24.05 -8.53
N ALA A 111 -11.19 -24.79 -7.60
CA ALA A 111 -9.84 -24.54 -7.08
C ALA A 111 -8.77 -24.55 -8.20
N ASN A 112 -8.79 -25.59 -9.04
CA ASN A 112 -7.91 -25.71 -10.21
C ASN A 112 -8.08 -24.53 -11.18
N SER A 113 -9.33 -24.08 -11.39
CA SER A 113 -9.66 -22.99 -12.32
C SER A 113 -9.15 -21.64 -11.83
N VAL A 114 -9.29 -21.35 -10.52
CA VAL A 114 -8.75 -20.14 -9.88
C VAL A 114 -7.24 -20.09 -10.03
N LYS A 115 -6.54 -21.19 -9.68
CA LYS A 115 -5.09 -21.30 -9.78
C LYS A 115 -4.59 -21.04 -11.21
N GLN A 116 -5.15 -21.76 -12.19
CA GLN A 116 -4.75 -21.60 -13.59
C GLN A 116 -4.98 -20.17 -14.11
N LEU A 117 -6.08 -19.52 -13.71
CA LEU A 117 -6.35 -18.14 -14.10
C LEU A 117 -5.35 -17.16 -13.48
N GLN A 118 -4.95 -17.37 -12.22
CA GLN A 118 -3.90 -16.59 -11.56
C GLN A 118 -2.54 -16.80 -12.25
N GLU A 119 -2.14 -18.04 -12.50
CA GLU A 119 -0.88 -18.37 -13.18
C GLU A 119 -0.81 -17.79 -14.60
N GLN A 120 -1.89 -17.87 -15.38
CA GLN A 120 -1.94 -17.29 -16.73
C GLN A 120 -1.81 -15.76 -16.70
N ILE A 121 -2.45 -15.10 -15.73
CA ILE A 121 -2.53 -13.63 -15.68
C ILE A 121 -1.29 -13.01 -15.01
N LYS A 122 -0.69 -13.65 -14.00
CA LYS A 122 0.59 -13.22 -13.36
C LYS A 122 1.73 -13.12 -14.36
N ASN A 123 1.75 -13.97 -15.39
CA ASN A 123 2.79 -14.02 -16.41
C ASN A 123 2.59 -13.04 -17.59
N SER A 124 1.63 -12.11 -17.50
CA SER A 124 1.33 -11.14 -18.55
C SER A 124 2.40 -10.05 -18.67
N TYR A 125 3.13 -9.99 -19.79
CA TYR A 125 4.16 -8.98 -20.04
C TYR A 125 3.59 -7.55 -20.03
N ASN A 126 4.36 -6.59 -19.50
CA ASN A 126 4.05 -5.15 -19.44
C ASN A 126 2.76 -4.77 -18.68
N VAL A 127 2.27 -5.65 -17.79
CA VAL A 127 1.23 -5.33 -16.81
C VAL A 127 1.64 -5.93 -15.48
N LYS A 128 1.59 -5.14 -14.41
CA LYS A 128 1.83 -5.59 -13.05
C LYS A 128 0.51 -6.02 -12.40
N LEU A 129 0.45 -7.28 -12.01
CA LEU A 129 -0.71 -7.92 -11.39
C LEU A 129 -0.28 -8.63 -10.10
N GLU A 130 -0.84 -8.21 -8.98
CA GLU A 130 -0.59 -8.80 -7.66
C GLU A 130 -1.86 -9.50 -7.16
N PHE A 131 -1.69 -10.68 -6.57
CA PHE A 131 -2.75 -11.42 -5.89
C PHE A 131 -2.25 -11.72 -4.47
N GLY A 132 -3.09 -11.47 -3.47
CA GLY A 132 -2.84 -11.88 -2.09
C GLY A 132 -4.07 -12.55 -1.52
N ASN A 133 -3.90 -13.76 -1.01
CA ASN A 133 -4.94 -14.47 -0.27
C ASN A 133 -4.40 -14.78 1.14
N MET A 134 -5.25 -14.66 2.14
CA MET A 134 -4.87 -15.00 3.52
C MET A 134 -6.04 -15.63 4.26
N MET A 135 -5.76 -16.70 4.99
CA MET A 135 -6.69 -17.39 5.89
C MET A 135 -6.26 -17.16 7.33
N VAL A 136 -7.06 -16.41 8.09
CA VAL A 136 -6.83 -16.15 9.51
C VAL A 136 -7.77 -17.04 10.33
N VAL A 137 -7.24 -17.94 11.13
CA VAL A 137 -7.98 -18.96 11.89
C VAL A 137 -7.77 -18.79 13.39
N ASP A 138 -8.82 -18.94 14.20
CA ASP A 138 -8.66 -19.00 15.65
C ASP A 138 -7.93 -20.29 16.05
N HIS A 139 -6.88 -20.20 16.87
CA HIS A 139 -6.10 -21.34 17.33
C HIS A 139 -6.92 -22.42 18.08
N LYS A 140 -8.10 -22.10 18.62
CA LYS A 140 -9.03 -23.06 19.24
C LYS A 140 -9.85 -23.83 18.20
N MET A 141 -9.86 -23.40 16.95
CA MET A 141 -10.61 -24.00 15.86
C MET A 141 -9.75 -25.00 15.08
N SER A 142 -10.09 -26.30 15.19
CA SER A 142 -9.52 -27.32 14.32
C SER A 142 -10.09 -27.19 12.90
N ILE A 143 -9.24 -26.78 11.94
CA ILE A 143 -9.52 -26.86 10.50
C ILE A 143 -9.13 -28.26 9.98
N LYS A 144 -9.91 -28.79 9.03
CA LYS A 144 -9.61 -30.02 8.31
C LYS A 144 -8.41 -29.83 7.37
N ASP A 145 -7.44 -30.74 7.42
CA ASP A 145 -6.22 -30.67 6.60
C ASP A 145 -6.50 -30.60 5.09
N GLU A 146 -7.53 -31.28 4.60
CA GLU A 146 -7.94 -31.24 3.19
C GLU A 146 -8.36 -29.84 2.74
N TYR A 147 -9.16 -29.15 3.55
CA TYR A 147 -9.54 -27.76 3.30
C TYR A 147 -8.32 -26.84 3.37
N ARG A 148 -7.49 -26.95 4.43
CA ARG A 148 -6.27 -26.14 4.59
C ARG A 148 -5.34 -26.29 3.39
N LYS A 149 -5.01 -27.53 3.00
CA LYS A 149 -4.16 -27.82 1.83
C LYS A 149 -4.74 -27.26 0.55
N THR A 150 -6.06 -27.33 0.36
CA THR A 150 -6.72 -26.77 -0.83
C THR A 150 -6.55 -25.24 -0.89
N ILE A 151 -6.74 -24.56 0.24
CA ILE A 151 -6.60 -23.10 0.36
C ILE A 151 -5.14 -22.64 0.20
N GLU A 152 -4.18 -23.33 0.80
CA GLU A 152 -2.74 -23.06 0.61
C GLU A 152 -2.28 -23.33 -0.84
N GLN A 153 -2.63 -24.49 -1.42
CA GLN A 153 -2.10 -24.96 -2.71
C GLN A 153 -2.74 -24.29 -3.94
N TYR A 154 -4.04 -24.00 -3.91
CA TYR A 154 -4.79 -23.53 -5.09
C TYR A 154 -5.20 -22.07 -5.05
N TYR A 155 -5.22 -21.47 -3.86
CA TYR A 155 -5.47 -20.05 -3.69
C TYR A 155 -4.20 -19.28 -3.29
N GLU A 156 -3.06 -19.97 -3.11
CA GLU A 156 -1.80 -19.38 -2.63
C GLU A 156 -2.02 -18.57 -1.34
N SER A 157 -2.85 -19.10 -0.45
CA SER A 157 -3.32 -18.39 0.73
C SER A 157 -2.35 -18.54 1.89
N GLU A 158 -1.87 -17.41 2.42
CA GLU A 158 -1.03 -17.35 3.62
C GLU A 158 -1.88 -17.67 4.86
N VAL A 159 -1.40 -18.53 5.77
CA VAL A 159 -2.20 -18.97 6.93
C VAL A 159 -1.68 -18.35 8.23
N MET A 160 -2.57 -17.71 8.97
CA MET A 160 -2.29 -17.03 10.23
C MET A 160 -3.18 -17.62 11.34
N SER A 161 -2.57 -18.13 12.41
CA SER A 161 -3.29 -18.63 13.60
C SER A 161 -3.30 -17.56 14.69
N VAL A 162 -4.47 -17.28 15.28
CA VAL A 162 -4.69 -16.12 16.18
C VAL A 162 -5.62 -16.45 17.35
N ASP A 163 -5.77 -15.56 18.33
CA ASP A 163 -6.86 -15.59 19.33
C ASP A 163 -7.78 -14.39 19.08
N PHE A 164 -8.89 -14.56 18.34
CA PHE A 164 -9.81 -13.45 18.06
C PHE A 164 -10.40 -12.85 19.35
N SER A 165 -10.58 -13.68 20.38
CA SER A 165 -11.15 -13.24 21.66
C SER A 165 -10.25 -12.28 22.44
N LYS A 166 -8.93 -12.34 22.25
CA LYS A 166 -7.93 -11.49 22.92
C LYS A 166 -7.29 -10.45 22.01
N GLU A 167 -7.13 -10.77 20.72
CA GLU A 167 -6.31 -10.01 19.78
C GLU A 167 -7.09 -9.40 18.61
N SER A 168 -8.44 -9.42 18.64
CA SER A 168 -9.35 -8.94 17.57
C SER A 168 -8.82 -7.77 16.72
N LYS A 169 -8.27 -6.73 17.36
CA LYS A 169 -7.73 -5.57 16.66
C LYS A 169 -6.27 -5.70 16.19
N ASN A 170 -5.42 -6.45 16.87
CA ASN A 170 -4.06 -6.74 16.41
C ASN A 170 -4.16 -7.44 15.05
N ILE A 171 -5.05 -8.44 15.00
CA ILE A 171 -5.48 -9.16 13.81
C ILE A 171 -6.01 -8.20 12.74
N MET A 172 -6.84 -7.22 13.12
CA MET A 172 -7.34 -6.23 12.16
C MET A 172 -6.24 -5.35 11.56
N GLU A 173 -5.24 -4.95 12.35
CA GLU A 173 -4.14 -4.12 11.88
C GLU A 173 -3.22 -4.86 10.91
N GLN A 174 -3.01 -6.16 11.17
CA GLN A 174 -2.32 -7.12 10.31
C GLN A 174 -3.11 -7.43 9.02
N ILE A 175 -4.42 -7.64 9.08
CA ILE A 175 -5.27 -7.77 7.87
C ILE A 175 -5.20 -6.50 7.03
N ASN A 176 -5.29 -5.33 7.66
CA ASN A 176 -5.12 -4.05 6.98
C ASN A 176 -3.70 -3.85 6.44
N GLU A 177 -2.68 -4.45 7.06
CA GLU A 177 -1.31 -4.39 6.54
C GLU A 177 -1.25 -5.24 5.29
N TYR A 178 -1.56 -6.52 5.42
CA TYR A 178 -1.58 -7.49 4.35
C TYR A 178 -2.22 -6.93 3.07
N ILE A 179 -3.43 -6.39 3.18
CA ILE A 179 -4.16 -5.86 2.02
C ILE A 179 -3.48 -4.61 1.44
N SER A 180 -2.93 -3.72 2.25
CA SER A 180 -2.17 -2.57 1.76
C SER A 180 -0.84 -3.02 1.10
N ASN A 181 -0.15 -3.96 1.74
CA ASN A 181 1.05 -4.67 1.30
C ASN A 181 0.84 -5.55 0.06
N LYS A 182 -0.39 -5.77 -0.40
CA LYS A 182 -0.70 -6.40 -1.70
C LYS A 182 -1.26 -5.38 -2.71
N THR A 183 -2.07 -4.41 -2.29
CA THR A 183 -2.75 -3.41 -3.17
C THR A 183 -1.95 -2.15 -3.54
N TYR A 184 -0.71 -2.03 -3.07
CA TYR A 184 0.17 -0.87 -3.28
C TYR A 184 -0.40 0.43 -2.70
N GLY A 185 -0.74 0.38 -1.41
CA GLY A 185 -1.32 1.51 -0.68
C GLY A 185 -2.78 1.82 -1.04
N LEU A 186 -3.24 1.42 -2.24
CA LEU A 186 -4.54 1.83 -2.79
C LEU A 186 -5.75 1.41 -1.93
N ILE A 187 -5.67 0.30 -1.19
CA ILE A 187 -6.68 -0.11 -0.20
C ILE A 187 -6.04 -0.07 1.19
N ASN A 188 -6.20 1.07 1.88
CA ASN A 188 -5.76 1.26 3.25
C ASN A 188 -6.69 2.27 3.97
N PRO A 189 -7.39 1.92 5.06
CA PRO A 189 -7.56 0.57 5.60
C PRO A 189 -8.63 -0.24 4.83
N MET A 190 -8.57 -1.57 4.93
CA MET A 190 -9.67 -2.46 4.51
C MET A 190 -10.78 -2.46 5.57
N LEU A 191 -10.45 -2.89 6.78
CA LEU A 191 -11.30 -2.96 7.95
C LEU A 191 -11.22 -1.64 8.73
N GLU A 192 -12.37 -1.09 9.10
CA GLU A 192 -12.50 0.14 9.92
C GLU A 192 -12.83 -0.15 11.39
N ARG A 193 -13.02 -1.44 11.71
CA ARG A 193 -13.31 -1.99 13.04
C ARG A 193 -12.74 -3.41 13.13
N PRO A 194 -12.50 -3.97 14.33
CA PRO A 194 -12.04 -5.34 14.49
C PRO A 194 -13.08 -6.33 13.99
N PRO A 195 -12.63 -7.49 13.49
CA PRO A 195 -13.40 -8.73 13.56
C PRO A 195 -13.97 -8.94 14.96
N SER A 196 -15.10 -9.62 15.05
CA SER A 196 -15.73 -9.94 16.33
C SER A 196 -14.78 -10.80 17.20
N PRO A 197 -14.79 -10.66 18.54
CA PRO A 197 -14.14 -11.62 19.43
C PRO A 197 -14.61 -13.07 19.24
N ASN A 198 -15.80 -13.26 18.65
CA ASN A 198 -16.39 -14.55 18.31
C ASN A 198 -16.11 -14.99 16.85
N THR A 199 -15.32 -14.23 16.09
CA THR A 199 -14.85 -14.68 14.77
C THR A 199 -13.91 -15.88 14.97
N VAL A 200 -14.11 -16.94 14.19
CA VAL A 200 -13.26 -18.14 14.24
C VAL A 200 -12.43 -18.35 12.95
N LEU A 201 -12.83 -17.69 11.87
CA LEU A 201 -12.18 -17.74 10.56
C LEU A 201 -12.43 -16.42 9.82
N ALA A 202 -11.40 -15.88 9.18
CA ALA A 202 -11.51 -14.81 8.18
C ALA A 202 -10.73 -15.20 6.92
N LEU A 203 -11.35 -14.97 5.76
CA LEU A 203 -10.77 -15.24 4.45
C LEU A 203 -10.62 -13.93 3.69
N ILE A 204 -9.38 -13.58 3.36
CA ILE A 204 -8.99 -12.30 2.78
C ILE A 204 -8.55 -12.53 1.34
N ASN A 205 -9.03 -11.69 0.42
CA ASN A 205 -8.47 -11.56 -0.91
C ASN A 205 -8.11 -10.08 -1.17
N ALA A 206 -6.96 -9.87 -1.82
CA ALA A 206 -6.49 -8.59 -2.31
C ALA A 206 -5.98 -8.75 -3.75
N VAL A 207 -6.31 -7.79 -4.61
CA VAL A 207 -5.86 -7.78 -6.02
C VAL A 207 -5.41 -6.39 -6.41
N TYR A 208 -4.30 -6.31 -7.13
CA TYR A 208 -3.76 -5.10 -7.71
C TYR A 208 -3.60 -5.28 -9.22
N PHE A 209 -4.06 -4.30 -10.00
CA PHE A 209 -3.79 -4.21 -11.44
C PHE A 209 -3.14 -2.87 -11.74
N LYS A 210 -2.12 -2.91 -12.59
CA LYS A 210 -1.32 -1.76 -13.01
C LYS A 210 -0.84 -2.01 -14.44
N GLY A 211 -1.40 -1.29 -15.42
CA GLY A 211 -1.01 -1.43 -16.83
C GLY A 211 -1.01 -0.12 -17.62
N GLU A 212 0.04 0.07 -18.43
CA GLU A 212 0.22 1.18 -19.35
C GLU A 212 -0.60 1.02 -20.65
N TRP A 213 -1.16 2.10 -21.20
CA TRP A 213 -1.87 2.08 -22.49
C TRP A 213 -0.91 1.73 -23.65
N LEU A 214 -1.38 0.88 -24.59
CA LEU A 214 -0.67 0.60 -25.85
C LEU A 214 -0.46 1.86 -26.69
N LYS A 215 -1.46 2.76 -26.63
CA LYS A 215 -1.42 4.11 -27.19
C LYS A 215 -1.75 5.06 -26.05
N MET A 216 -0.72 5.62 -25.43
CA MET A 216 -0.87 6.64 -24.40
C MET A 216 -1.55 7.89 -24.98
N PHE A 217 -2.29 8.60 -24.14
CA PHE A 217 -2.79 9.92 -24.46
C PHE A 217 -1.66 10.94 -24.37
N ASP A 218 -1.82 12.08 -25.04
CA ASP A 218 -0.82 13.13 -25.06
C ASP A 218 -1.11 14.11 -23.92
N PRO A 219 -0.30 14.18 -22.84
CA PRO A 219 -0.62 15.06 -21.70
C PRO A 219 -0.62 16.54 -22.07
N SER A 220 0.07 16.94 -23.15
CA SER A 220 0.02 18.32 -23.66
C SER A 220 -1.32 18.68 -24.30
N LYS A 221 -2.16 17.67 -24.57
CA LYS A 221 -3.51 17.81 -25.12
C LYS A 221 -4.61 17.62 -24.09
N THR A 222 -4.32 17.20 -22.86
CA THR A 222 -5.38 17.05 -21.85
C THR A 222 -6.12 18.38 -21.66
N GLU A 223 -7.38 18.44 -22.10
CA GLU A 223 -8.20 19.66 -22.15
C GLU A 223 -9.25 19.67 -21.04
N LYS A 224 -9.62 20.86 -20.57
CA LYS A 224 -10.77 21.01 -19.66
C LYS A 224 -12.05 21.05 -20.47
N GLY A 225 -12.98 20.14 -20.14
CA GLY A 225 -14.31 20.11 -20.74
C GLY A 225 -15.43 20.17 -19.69
N VAL A 226 -16.64 19.94 -20.18
CA VAL A 226 -17.84 19.72 -19.37
C VAL A 226 -18.13 18.23 -19.36
N PHE A 227 -18.54 17.70 -18.22
CA PHE A 227 -19.21 16.41 -18.10
C PHE A 227 -20.68 16.65 -17.75
N TYR A 228 -21.59 15.89 -18.33
CA TYR A 228 -23.03 15.98 -18.15
C TYR A 228 -23.51 14.76 -17.37
N ASP A 229 -24.30 14.94 -16.31
CA ASP A 229 -24.97 13.79 -15.69
C ASP A 229 -26.28 13.42 -16.40
N HIS A 230 -26.95 12.36 -15.93
CA HIS A 230 -28.22 11.89 -16.49
C HIS A 230 -29.39 12.87 -16.34
N GLN A 231 -29.27 13.91 -15.51
CA GLN A 231 -30.25 14.98 -15.35
C GLN A 231 -29.86 16.21 -16.18
N GLY A 232 -28.74 16.14 -16.91
CA GLY A 232 -28.22 17.22 -17.74
C GLY A 232 -27.36 18.25 -16.99
N HIS A 233 -27.04 18.04 -15.71
CA HIS A 233 -26.22 19.01 -14.97
C HIS A 233 -24.78 19.05 -15.47
N GLU A 234 -24.23 20.26 -15.57
CA GLU A 234 -22.88 20.50 -16.08
C GLU A 234 -21.82 20.49 -14.97
N TYR A 235 -20.90 19.53 -15.03
CA TYR A 235 -19.68 19.44 -14.24
C TYR A 235 -18.53 20.00 -15.08
N LYS A 236 -18.24 21.29 -14.89
CA LYS A 236 -17.20 22.03 -15.64
C LYS A 236 -15.80 21.71 -15.12
N ASN A 237 -14.80 21.90 -15.98
CA ASN A 237 -13.37 21.69 -15.68
C ASN A 237 -12.94 20.21 -15.51
N VAL A 238 -13.68 19.25 -16.07
CA VAL A 238 -13.25 17.85 -16.10
C VAL A 238 -12.08 17.71 -17.09
N GLU A 239 -10.99 17.08 -16.66
CA GLU A 239 -9.80 16.86 -17.50
C GLU A 239 -10.04 15.69 -18.46
N TYR A 240 -10.15 15.99 -19.75
CA TYR A 240 -10.25 15.02 -20.84
C TYR A 240 -8.90 14.79 -21.49
N MET A 241 -8.35 13.59 -21.31
CA MET A 241 -7.20 13.14 -22.07
C MET A 241 -7.61 12.78 -23.50
N HIS A 242 -6.89 13.32 -24.48
CA HIS A 242 -7.05 12.99 -25.90
C HIS A 242 -5.67 12.95 -26.61
N GLY A 243 -5.60 12.39 -27.81
CA GLY A 243 -4.32 12.17 -28.49
C GLY A 243 -4.47 11.78 -29.95
N LYS A 244 -3.34 11.59 -30.65
CA LYS A 244 -3.33 11.06 -32.05
C LYS A 244 -3.56 9.54 -32.12
N GLY A 245 -3.83 8.87 -30.98
CA GLY A 245 -4.02 7.43 -30.92
C GLY A 245 -5.43 7.01 -31.34
N GLU A 246 -5.55 6.24 -32.42
CA GLU A 246 -6.81 5.58 -32.75
C GLU A 246 -7.07 4.38 -31.82
N HIS A 247 -8.23 4.37 -31.17
CA HIS A 247 -8.74 3.26 -30.37
C HIS A 247 -9.76 2.46 -31.19
N GLY A 248 -9.99 1.19 -30.83
CA GLY A 248 -11.03 0.42 -31.49
C GLY A 248 -12.40 0.75 -30.90
N TYR A 249 -13.46 0.77 -31.70
CA TYR A 249 -14.82 0.80 -31.19
C TYR A 249 -15.72 -0.18 -31.95
N VAL A 250 -16.81 -0.59 -31.31
CA VAL A 250 -17.87 -1.44 -31.88
C VAL A 250 -19.21 -0.78 -31.62
N GLU A 251 -20.10 -0.79 -32.61
CA GLU A 251 -21.45 -0.25 -32.45
C GLU A 251 -22.40 -1.28 -31.81
N ILE A 252 -23.25 -0.81 -30.89
CA ILE A 252 -24.33 -1.58 -30.27
C ILE A 252 -25.67 -0.86 -30.53
N PRO A 253 -26.22 -0.93 -31.75
CA PRO A 253 -27.47 -0.25 -32.10
C PRO A 253 -28.63 -0.62 -31.17
N GLU A 254 -28.70 -1.87 -30.72
CA GLU A 254 -29.74 -2.39 -29.82
C GLU A 254 -29.73 -1.75 -28.41
N LEU A 255 -28.65 -1.06 -28.04
CA LEU A 255 -28.51 -0.29 -26.81
C LEU A 255 -28.29 1.21 -27.05
N ASN A 256 -28.43 1.69 -28.30
CA ASN A 256 -28.06 3.06 -28.72
C ASN A 256 -26.69 3.49 -28.16
N SER A 257 -25.70 2.59 -28.22
CA SER A 257 -24.42 2.71 -27.52
C SER A 257 -23.25 2.28 -28.40
N ASP A 258 -22.05 2.68 -28.01
CA ASP A 258 -20.78 2.23 -28.60
C ASP A 258 -19.91 1.57 -27.53
N LEU A 259 -19.27 0.44 -27.85
CA LEU A 259 -18.24 -0.20 -27.04
C LEU A 259 -16.85 0.28 -27.49
N ILE A 260 -16.22 1.14 -26.69
CA ILE A 260 -14.86 1.63 -26.92
C ILE A 260 -13.87 0.64 -26.30
N ILE A 261 -12.75 0.40 -26.98
CA ILE A 261 -11.73 -0.58 -26.60
C ILE A 261 -10.33 0.06 -26.58
N MET A 262 -9.82 0.31 -25.38
CA MET A 262 -8.49 0.85 -25.13
C MET A 262 -7.56 -0.28 -24.69
N ARG A 263 -6.49 -0.53 -25.45
CA ARG A 263 -5.55 -1.65 -25.20
C ARG A 263 -4.44 -1.21 -24.25
N TYR A 264 -3.94 -2.12 -23.42
CA TYR A 264 -2.70 -1.95 -22.64
C TYR A 264 -1.47 -2.39 -23.45
N ARG A 265 -0.24 -2.12 -22.97
CA ARG A 265 1.04 -2.61 -23.55
C ARG A 265 1.23 -4.13 -23.45
N THR A 266 0.17 -4.86 -23.06
CA THR A 266 0.04 -6.31 -23.12
C THR A 266 -0.94 -6.74 -24.21
N ARG A 267 -0.84 -7.99 -24.67
CA ARG A 267 -1.90 -8.64 -25.47
C ARG A 267 -2.99 -9.25 -24.58
N ASP A 268 -2.83 -9.19 -23.26
CA ASP A 268 -3.48 -10.11 -22.33
C ASP A 268 -4.64 -9.47 -21.56
N VAL A 269 -4.75 -8.14 -21.56
CA VAL A 269 -5.85 -7.36 -20.97
C VAL A 269 -6.15 -6.13 -21.83
N ALA A 270 -7.42 -5.73 -21.90
CA ALA A 270 -7.82 -4.41 -22.40
C ALA A 270 -8.90 -3.78 -21.52
N PHE A 271 -8.98 -2.46 -21.62
CA PHE A 271 -10.09 -1.67 -21.09
C PHE A 271 -11.19 -1.55 -22.14
N TYR A 272 -12.41 -1.63 -21.67
CA TYR A 272 -13.63 -1.56 -22.45
C TYR A 272 -14.57 -0.54 -21.80
N SER A 273 -15.35 0.18 -22.60
CA SER A 273 -16.47 0.93 -22.05
C SER A 273 -17.64 0.99 -23.02
N VAL A 274 -18.83 0.64 -22.52
CA VAL A 274 -20.09 0.91 -23.18
C VAL A 274 -20.49 2.34 -22.85
N LEU A 275 -20.51 3.20 -23.87
CA LEU A 275 -20.91 4.60 -23.82
C LEU A 275 -22.21 4.76 -24.62
N PRO A 276 -23.30 5.28 -24.03
CA PRO A 276 -24.46 5.72 -24.79
C PRO A 276 -24.10 6.72 -25.88
N ARG A 277 -24.94 6.85 -26.90
CA ARG A 277 -24.79 7.92 -27.90
C ARG A 277 -25.46 9.23 -27.46
N GLU A 278 -26.37 9.15 -26.50
CA GLU A 278 -27.14 10.26 -25.96
C GLU A 278 -26.77 10.52 -24.50
N ARG A 279 -26.56 11.79 -24.14
CA ARG A 279 -26.18 12.20 -22.77
C ARG A 279 -27.26 11.87 -21.73
N ASN A 280 -28.54 12.03 -22.10
CA ASN A 280 -29.70 11.75 -21.25
C ASN A 280 -30.17 10.28 -21.41
N CYS A 281 -29.26 9.32 -21.24
CA CYS A 281 -29.54 7.90 -21.40
C CYS A 281 -29.68 7.20 -20.04
N ASP A 282 -30.80 6.51 -19.82
CA ASP A 282 -30.91 5.59 -18.68
C ASP A 282 -30.08 4.32 -18.93
N LEU A 283 -28.96 4.25 -18.21
CA LEU A 283 -28.06 3.08 -18.17
C LEU A 283 -28.75 1.78 -17.68
N SER A 284 -30.01 1.78 -17.23
CA SER A 284 -30.72 0.58 -16.77
C SER A 284 -30.80 -0.51 -17.84
N LYS A 285 -31.14 -0.16 -19.08
CA LYS A 285 -31.20 -1.10 -20.22
C LYS A 285 -29.85 -1.76 -20.44
N ILE A 286 -28.78 -0.95 -20.45
CA ILE A 286 -27.40 -1.44 -20.61
C ILE A 286 -27.04 -2.37 -19.44
N ARG A 287 -27.27 -1.95 -18.18
CA ARG A 287 -27.02 -2.79 -17.00
C ARG A 287 -27.77 -4.12 -17.09
N GLN A 288 -29.03 -4.13 -17.53
CA GLN A 288 -29.85 -5.34 -17.66
C GLN A 288 -29.26 -6.31 -18.71
N SER A 289 -28.88 -5.82 -19.88
CA SER A 289 -28.33 -6.61 -20.99
C SER A 289 -26.94 -7.20 -20.74
N LEU A 290 -26.12 -6.57 -19.89
CA LEU A 290 -24.76 -7.05 -19.61
C LEU A 290 -24.71 -8.45 -18.97
N ASN A 291 -23.96 -9.34 -19.63
CA ASN A 291 -23.56 -10.68 -19.21
C ASN A 291 -22.33 -11.12 -20.04
N SER A 292 -21.63 -12.18 -19.63
CA SER A 292 -20.43 -12.71 -20.27
C SER A 292 -20.60 -13.01 -21.76
N SER A 293 -21.69 -13.68 -22.13
CA SER A 293 -21.97 -14.08 -23.52
C SER A 293 -22.27 -12.87 -24.43
N PHE A 294 -22.97 -11.87 -23.91
CA PHE A 294 -23.24 -10.62 -24.64
C PHE A 294 -21.95 -9.81 -24.87
N ILE A 295 -21.05 -9.77 -23.88
CA ILE A 295 -19.74 -9.14 -24.03
C ILE A 295 -18.89 -9.84 -25.09
N ASP A 296 -18.81 -11.17 -25.08
CA ASP A 296 -18.06 -11.93 -26.08
C ASP A 296 -18.61 -11.67 -27.50
N GLU A 297 -19.93 -11.64 -27.65
CA GLU A 297 -20.58 -11.36 -28.93
C GLU A 297 -20.18 -9.98 -29.48
N ILE A 298 -20.31 -8.92 -28.67
CA ILE A 298 -19.96 -7.56 -29.10
C ILE A 298 -18.47 -7.44 -29.40
N ILE A 299 -17.59 -8.01 -28.57
CA ILE A 299 -16.14 -7.98 -28.79
C ILE A 299 -15.77 -8.73 -30.07
N GLY A 300 -16.58 -9.69 -30.54
CA GLY A 300 -16.43 -10.39 -31.82
C GLY A 300 -16.90 -9.62 -33.06
N ARG A 301 -17.68 -8.54 -32.93
CA ARG A 301 -18.18 -7.74 -34.06
C ARG A 301 -17.06 -6.93 -34.74
N ASN A 302 -17.36 -6.42 -35.95
CA ASN A 302 -16.47 -5.55 -36.71
C ASN A 302 -16.10 -4.29 -35.91
N LYS A 303 -14.82 -3.90 -35.98
CA LYS A 303 -14.24 -2.80 -35.21
C LYS A 303 -13.93 -1.63 -36.13
N GLY A 304 -14.50 -0.46 -35.82
CA GLY A 304 -14.07 0.83 -36.38
C GLY A 304 -12.93 1.43 -35.56
N ASN A 305 -12.32 2.49 -36.10
CA ASN A 305 -11.32 3.29 -35.39
C ASN A 305 -11.93 4.61 -34.90
N SER A 306 -11.59 5.01 -33.68
CA SER A 306 -12.05 6.25 -33.07
C SER A 306 -10.93 7.05 -32.42
N VAL A 307 -11.07 8.38 -32.43
CA VAL A 307 -10.31 9.27 -31.55
C VAL A 307 -11.14 9.50 -30.29
N VAL A 308 -10.54 9.24 -29.13
CA VAL A 308 -11.24 9.26 -27.85
C VAL A 308 -10.82 10.47 -27.03
N TYR A 309 -11.80 11.19 -26.49
CA TYR A 309 -11.63 12.15 -25.39
C TYR A 309 -12.18 11.47 -24.14
N PHE A 310 -11.29 11.01 -23.26
CA PHE A 310 -11.63 10.23 -22.08
C PHE A 310 -11.37 11.06 -20.80
N PRO A 311 -12.28 11.14 -19.81
CA PRO A 311 -12.00 11.86 -18.58
C PRO A 311 -10.95 11.12 -17.75
N LYS A 312 -10.07 11.84 -17.04
CA LYS A 312 -9.32 11.24 -15.93
C LYS A 312 -10.29 10.74 -14.87
N ILE A 313 -9.94 9.61 -14.24
CA ILE A 313 -10.81 8.98 -13.24
C ILE A 313 -9.96 8.66 -12.02
N GLU A 314 -10.39 9.14 -10.85
CA GLU A 314 -10.02 8.57 -9.57
C GLU A 314 -11.31 8.25 -8.81
N LEU A 315 -11.50 6.97 -8.45
CA LEU A 315 -12.69 6.48 -7.75
C LEU A 315 -12.28 5.58 -6.60
N SER A 316 -13.05 5.59 -5.52
CA SER A 316 -12.86 4.72 -4.36
C SER A 316 -14.20 4.39 -3.71
N THR A 317 -14.39 3.14 -3.30
CA THR A 317 -15.66 2.57 -2.87
C THR A 317 -15.48 1.53 -1.77
N SER A 318 -16.53 1.33 -0.97
CA SER A 318 -16.60 0.36 0.12
C SER A 318 -18.01 -0.21 0.20
N TYR A 319 -18.14 -1.53 0.36
CA TYR A 319 -19.42 -2.22 0.48
C TYR A 319 -19.40 -3.24 1.62
N GLN A 320 -20.53 -3.32 2.31
CA GLN A 320 -20.91 -4.43 3.17
C GLN A 320 -21.81 -5.35 2.34
N LEU A 321 -21.27 -6.48 1.92
CA LEU A 321 -21.92 -7.37 0.97
C LEU A 321 -22.92 -8.40 1.55
N PRO A 322 -23.04 -8.73 2.86
CA PRO A 322 -23.97 -9.75 3.33
C PRO A 322 -25.41 -9.55 2.86
N GLY A 323 -25.97 -8.34 3.03
CA GLY A 323 -27.33 -8.04 2.56
C GLY A 323 -27.51 -8.20 1.05
N ILE A 324 -26.50 -7.83 0.27
CA ILE A 324 -26.49 -7.92 -1.19
C ILE A 324 -26.35 -9.37 -1.67
N LEU A 325 -25.42 -10.14 -1.10
CA LEU A 325 -25.21 -11.56 -1.41
C LEU A 325 -26.41 -12.42 -0.97
N ASN A 326 -27.05 -12.04 0.13
CA ASN A 326 -28.35 -12.57 0.56
C ASN A 326 -29.40 -12.32 -0.55
N THR A 327 -29.53 -11.09 -1.08
CA THR A 327 -30.43 -10.80 -2.23
C THR A 327 -30.04 -11.57 -3.50
N MET A 328 -28.76 -11.82 -3.74
CA MET A 328 -28.29 -12.63 -4.87
C MET A 328 -28.59 -14.13 -4.71
N GLY A 329 -28.78 -14.63 -3.48
CA GLY A 329 -29.15 -16.02 -3.21
C GLY A 329 -28.12 -16.88 -2.46
N ILE A 330 -27.10 -16.27 -1.82
CA ILE A 330 -26.26 -16.91 -0.80
C ILE A 330 -26.87 -16.55 0.55
N GLN A 331 -27.55 -17.49 1.21
CA GLN A 331 -28.53 -17.17 2.26
C GLN A 331 -28.28 -18.04 3.51
N ASP A 332 -28.20 -19.38 3.37
CA ASP A 332 -27.84 -20.32 4.45
C ASP A 332 -26.55 -19.90 5.13
N ALA A 333 -25.55 -19.50 4.33
CA ALA A 333 -24.20 -19.13 4.74
C ALA A 333 -24.14 -18.04 5.82
N PHE A 334 -25.20 -17.22 5.97
CA PHE A 334 -25.30 -16.14 6.96
C PHE A 334 -26.19 -16.50 8.17
N THR A 335 -26.71 -17.73 8.23
CA THR A 335 -27.59 -18.24 9.30
C THR A 335 -26.96 -19.42 10.05
N GLY A 336 -27.63 -19.90 11.11
CA GLY A 336 -27.26 -21.13 11.80
C GLY A 336 -27.51 -22.44 11.02
N SER A 337 -28.12 -22.39 9.81
CA SER A 337 -28.21 -23.56 8.92
C SER A 337 -27.05 -23.67 7.93
N ALA A 338 -26.06 -22.77 8.01
CA ALA A 338 -24.83 -22.83 7.24
C ALA A 338 -24.08 -24.15 7.49
N ASN A 339 -23.87 -24.92 6.42
CA ASN A 339 -23.12 -26.17 6.49
C ASN A 339 -21.68 -25.95 5.98
N PHE A 340 -20.79 -25.55 6.89
CA PHE A 340 -19.34 -25.44 6.67
C PHE A 340 -18.56 -26.65 7.22
N SER A 341 -19.20 -27.83 7.24
CA SER A 341 -18.58 -29.06 7.75
C SER A 341 -17.37 -29.55 6.95
N GLY A 342 -17.10 -28.98 5.77
CA GLY A 342 -15.85 -29.18 5.02
C GLY A 342 -14.67 -28.39 5.59
N ILE A 343 -14.92 -27.26 6.27
CA ILE A 343 -13.86 -26.46 6.94
C ILE A 343 -13.47 -27.12 8.27
N SER A 344 -14.45 -27.49 9.10
CA SER A 344 -14.25 -27.98 10.46
C SER A 344 -15.35 -28.93 10.88
N ASN A 345 -15.11 -29.73 11.92
CA ASN A 345 -16.17 -30.53 12.57
C ASN A 345 -17.12 -29.68 13.44
N ASN A 346 -16.82 -28.40 13.65
CA ASN A 346 -17.71 -27.48 14.36
C ASN A 346 -18.96 -27.15 13.52
N LYS A 347 -20.15 -27.47 14.08
CA LYS A 347 -21.44 -27.37 13.38
C LYS A 347 -22.10 -25.98 13.44
N SER A 348 -21.54 -25.00 14.15
CA SER A 348 -22.17 -23.68 14.37
C SER A 348 -21.54 -22.51 13.58
N MET A 349 -20.71 -22.80 12.58
CA MET A 349 -20.07 -21.78 11.76
C MET A 349 -21.06 -21.07 10.82
N LYS A 350 -20.96 -19.74 10.72
CA LYS A 350 -21.63 -18.91 9.70
C LYS A 350 -20.70 -17.77 9.25
N ILE A 351 -21.05 -17.09 8.16
CA ILE A 351 -20.43 -15.83 7.75
C ILE A 351 -21.12 -14.68 8.48
N ASP A 352 -20.34 -13.78 9.07
CA ASP A 352 -20.84 -12.60 9.78
C ASP A 352 -20.66 -11.31 8.96
N GLU A 353 -19.50 -11.16 8.31
CA GLU A 353 -19.18 -10.01 7.46
C GLU A 353 -18.62 -10.44 6.10
N VAL A 354 -18.91 -9.65 5.06
CA VAL A 354 -18.20 -9.70 3.77
C VAL A 354 -17.96 -8.26 3.34
N ILE A 355 -16.71 -7.81 3.41
CA ILE A 355 -16.33 -6.44 3.10
C ILE A 355 -15.63 -6.42 1.75
N HIS A 356 -16.01 -5.51 0.87
CA HIS A 356 -15.29 -5.26 -0.38
C HIS A 356 -14.98 -3.79 -0.56
N LYS A 357 -13.70 -3.46 -0.77
CA LYS A 357 -13.23 -2.13 -1.13
C LYS A 357 -12.50 -2.18 -2.47
N ALA A 358 -12.63 -1.11 -3.24
CA ALA A 358 -11.93 -0.94 -4.50
C ALA A 358 -11.53 0.51 -4.72
N LYS A 359 -10.38 0.71 -5.37
CA LYS A 359 -9.87 2.00 -5.83
C LYS A 359 -9.36 1.86 -7.26
N LEU A 360 -9.61 2.85 -8.10
CA LEU A 360 -9.12 2.89 -9.47
C LEU A 360 -8.68 4.30 -9.86
N ILE A 361 -7.55 4.36 -10.56
CA ILE A 361 -6.97 5.56 -11.16
C ILE A 361 -6.76 5.31 -12.65
N ILE A 362 -7.24 6.21 -13.52
CA ILE A 362 -6.98 6.25 -14.97
C ILE A 362 -6.42 7.63 -15.34
N ASN A 363 -5.31 7.62 -16.08
CA ASN A 363 -4.59 8.79 -16.57
C ASN A 363 -4.03 8.57 -17.99
N GLU A 364 -3.29 9.55 -18.51
CA GLU A 364 -2.75 9.55 -19.87
C GLU A 364 -1.80 8.39 -20.18
N LYS A 365 -1.15 7.81 -19.16
CA LYS A 365 -0.19 6.72 -19.31
C LYS A 365 -0.84 5.34 -19.26
N GLY A 366 -1.91 5.16 -18.48
CA GLY A 366 -2.52 3.86 -18.26
C GLY A 366 -3.61 3.83 -17.19
N THR A 367 -3.94 2.62 -16.75
CA THR A 367 -4.59 2.37 -15.46
C THR A 367 -3.52 1.86 -14.51
N GLU A 368 -2.74 2.79 -13.97
CA GLU A 368 -1.48 2.48 -13.31
C GLU A 368 -0.99 3.67 -12.48
N ALA A 369 -0.58 3.39 -11.24
CA ALA A 369 0.21 4.32 -10.45
C ALA A 369 1.71 4.24 -10.83
N SER A 370 2.06 4.70 -12.05
CA SER A 370 3.37 5.17 -12.59
C SER A 370 4.66 4.33 -12.34
N ALA A 371 5.64 4.17 -13.23
CA ALA A 371 5.74 4.18 -14.70
C ALA A 371 7.14 3.62 -15.06
N SER A 372 7.36 3.01 -16.23
CA SER A 372 8.73 2.82 -16.75
C SER A 372 8.83 2.72 -18.28
N THR A 373 9.71 3.56 -18.82
CA THR A 373 10.46 3.52 -20.09
C THR A 373 9.81 3.03 -21.40
N TYR A 374 10.07 3.82 -22.45
CA TYR A 374 9.46 3.78 -23.76
C TYR A 374 10.03 2.70 -24.71
N SER A 375 9.17 2.10 -25.52
CA SER A 375 9.56 1.41 -26.77
C SER A 375 8.39 1.40 -27.77
N SER A 376 8.67 1.73 -29.03
CA SER A 376 7.67 1.94 -30.08
C SER A 376 7.39 0.68 -30.91
N PHE A 377 6.11 0.41 -31.23
CA PHE A 377 5.73 -0.57 -32.26
C PHE A 377 4.69 0.04 -33.22
N MET A 378 4.93 -0.11 -34.53
CA MET A 378 4.02 0.33 -35.58
C MET A 378 2.75 -0.52 -35.64
N SER A 379 1.63 0.10 -36.05
CA SER A 379 0.39 -0.58 -36.41
C SER A 379 -0.02 -0.19 -37.82
N ARG A 380 -0.57 -1.14 -38.59
CA ARG A 380 -1.03 -0.97 -39.98
C ARG A 380 -2.01 0.20 -40.14
N MET A 381 -1.91 0.89 -41.28
CA MET A 381 -2.88 1.90 -41.72
C MET A 381 -4.25 1.28 -41.98
N TYR A 382 -5.30 1.96 -41.52
CA TYR A 382 -6.67 1.83 -42.01
C TYR A 382 -7.03 3.10 -42.78
N THR A 383 -7.85 2.98 -43.81
CA THR A 383 -8.06 4.03 -44.84
C THR A 383 -9.33 4.88 -44.63
N GLY A 384 -9.83 4.99 -43.39
CA GLY A 384 -11.03 5.76 -43.05
C GLY A 384 -10.77 6.86 -42.02
N ILE A 385 -11.51 7.97 -42.10
CA ILE A 385 -11.45 9.05 -41.11
C ILE A 385 -12.00 8.51 -39.77
N PRO A 386 -11.24 8.56 -38.66
CA PRO A 386 -11.67 7.99 -37.39
C PRO A 386 -12.80 8.81 -36.73
N ARG A 387 -13.81 8.12 -36.20
CA ARG A 387 -14.96 8.76 -35.52
C ARG A 387 -14.49 9.38 -34.19
N THR A 388 -14.86 10.63 -33.93
CA THR A 388 -14.57 11.25 -32.62
C THR A 388 -15.60 10.81 -31.58
N ILE A 389 -15.14 10.32 -30.42
CA ILE A 389 -15.98 9.89 -29.31
C ILE A 389 -15.57 10.69 -28.05
N ARG A 390 -16.51 11.40 -27.44
CA ARG A 390 -16.32 12.15 -26.19
C ARG A 390 -17.04 11.42 -25.04
N PHE A 391 -16.30 11.09 -23.97
CA PHE A 391 -16.84 10.47 -22.76
C PHE A 391 -17.43 11.52 -21.81
N ASP A 392 -18.29 12.39 -22.34
CA ASP A 392 -18.81 13.55 -21.63
C ASP A 392 -20.07 13.28 -20.80
N HIS A 393 -20.44 12.02 -20.60
CA HIS A 393 -21.63 11.61 -19.88
C HIS A 393 -21.49 10.17 -19.31
N PRO A 394 -22.46 9.66 -18.50
CA PRO A 394 -22.36 8.37 -17.83
C PRO A 394 -22.11 7.19 -18.78
N SER A 395 -21.21 6.29 -18.39
CA SER A 395 -20.88 5.09 -19.18
C SER A 395 -20.50 3.93 -18.27
N ILE A 396 -20.65 2.70 -18.76
CA ILE A 396 -20.24 1.49 -18.05
C ILE A 396 -18.85 1.07 -18.53
N LYS A 397 -17.90 0.93 -17.61
CA LYS A 397 -16.47 0.71 -17.89
C LYS A 397 -16.02 -0.63 -17.30
N TYR A 398 -15.18 -1.38 -18.00
CA TYR A 398 -14.67 -2.66 -17.52
C TYR A 398 -13.32 -3.10 -18.10
N PHE A 399 -12.60 -3.94 -17.36
CA PHE A 399 -11.31 -4.53 -17.74
C PHE A 399 -11.53 -5.98 -18.10
N TYR A 400 -11.14 -6.42 -19.30
CA TYR A 400 -11.40 -7.78 -19.79
C TYR A 400 -10.15 -8.37 -20.49
N PRO A 401 -9.67 -9.56 -20.07
CA PRO A 401 -8.55 -10.28 -20.66
C PRO A 401 -8.66 -10.57 -22.16
N ARG A 402 -7.52 -10.64 -22.83
CA ARG A 402 -7.40 -10.77 -24.29
C ARG A 402 -6.54 -11.95 -24.77
N ILE A 403 -5.92 -12.70 -23.86
CA ILE A 403 -5.19 -13.98 -24.12
C ILE A 403 -6.04 -14.99 -24.94
N ILE A 404 -7.35 -14.77 -24.97
CA ILE A 404 -8.39 -15.75 -25.32
C ILE A 404 -9.09 -15.43 -26.64
N GLN A 405 -8.72 -14.33 -27.31
CA GLN A 405 -9.12 -14.08 -28.69
C GLN A 405 -8.26 -14.89 -29.66
N GLN A 406 -8.37 -16.22 -29.59
CA GLN A 406 -8.33 -17.00 -30.83
C GLN A 406 -9.68 -16.80 -31.53
N PRO A 407 -9.71 -16.51 -32.84
CA PRO A 407 -10.94 -16.25 -33.56
C PRO A 407 -11.75 -17.55 -33.66
N LYS A 408 -12.96 -17.59 -33.09
CA LYS A 408 -13.79 -18.80 -33.11
C LYS A 408 -15.29 -18.53 -33.31
N THR A 409 -15.96 -19.57 -33.78
CA THR A 409 -17.18 -19.54 -34.60
C THR A 409 -18.42 -20.08 -33.85
N LYS A 410 -19.40 -19.19 -33.57
CA LYS A 410 -20.81 -19.39 -33.12
C LYS A 410 -21.25 -20.74 -32.47
N SER A 411 -21.83 -20.69 -31.26
CA SER A 411 -23.00 -21.52 -30.82
C SER A 411 -23.69 -20.95 -29.54
N LYS A 412 -24.85 -21.47 -29.09
CA LYS A 412 -25.88 -20.72 -28.30
C LYS A 412 -26.65 -21.51 -27.20
N LYS A 413 -27.10 -20.82 -26.12
CA LYS A 413 -28.08 -21.19 -25.02
C LYS A 413 -27.54 -22.10 -23.87
N MET A 414 -27.88 -21.98 -22.56
CA MET A 414 -29.22 -21.99 -21.93
C MET A 414 -29.22 -21.88 -20.36
N LYS A 415 -30.35 -21.41 -19.77
CA LYS A 415 -30.95 -21.63 -18.41
C LYS A 415 -30.65 -20.72 -17.18
N ILE A 416 -31.75 -20.37 -16.50
CA ILE A 416 -31.94 -19.61 -15.24
C ILE A 416 -33.11 -20.32 -14.51
N PHE A 417 -33.10 -20.41 -13.17
CA PHE A 417 -34.22 -20.24 -12.20
C PHE A 417 -33.80 -20.76 -10.80
N ILE A 418 -34.62 -20.50 -9.75
CA ILE A 418 -34.43 -20.87 -8.33
C ILE A 418 -33.41 -19.97 -7.56
N THR A 419 -33.83 -18.79 -7.08
CA THR A 419 -33.08 -17.94 -6.12
C THR A 419 -34.02 -16.93 -5.44
N SER A 420 -34.79 -17.32 -4.40
CA SER A 420 -35.64 -16.32 -3.72
C SER A 420 -36.10 -16.62 -2.27
N PHE A 421 -35.96 -17.83 -1.73
CA PHE A 421 -36.74 -18.21 -0.53
C PHE A 421 -36.05 -17.97 0.83
N VAL A 422 -34.71 -17.99 0.92
CA VAL A 422 -34.00 -18.05 2.21
C VAL A 422 -33.57 -16.65 2.73
N LEU A 423 -33.93 -15.58 2.01
CA LEU A 423 -33.56 -14.19 2.33
C LEU A 423 -33.99 -13.75 3.74
N MET A 424 -35.13 -14.25 4.20
CA MET A 424 -35.92 -13.62 5.27
C MET A 424 -35.42 -13.94 6.69
N MET A 425 -34.65 -15.02 6.89
CA MET A 425 -34.16 -15.41 8.22
C MET A 425 -32.85 -14.72 8.64
N VAL A 426 -32.06 -14.19 7.69
CA VAL A 426 -30.71 -13.65 7.99
C VAL A 426 -30.73 -12.38 8.85
N MET A 427 -31.77 -11.53 8.72
CA MET A 427 -31.75 -10.18 9.30
C MET A 427 -31.96 -10.12 10.82
N ALA A 428 -32.47 -11.17 11.46
CA ALA A 428 -32.74 -11.15 12.91
C ALA A 428 -31.48 -11.25 13.79
N VAL A 429 -30.35 -11.75 13.26
CA VAL A 429 -29.21 -12.22 14.08
C VAL A 429 -28.05 -11.20 14.14
N THR A 430 -28.09 -10.12 13.36
CA THR A 430 -26.92 -9.21 13.19
C THR A 430 -26.90 -7.99 14.14
N TYR A 431 -27.89 -7.83 15.03
CA TYR A 431 -28.04 -6.60 15.82
C TYR A 431 -27.09 -6.53 17.04
N GLU A 432 -26.88 -7.63 17.78
CA GLU A 432 -26.14 -7.60 19.06
C GLU A 432 -24.60 -7.58 18.93
N ALA A 433 -24.04 -8.13 17.85
CA ALA A 433 -22.59 -8.29 17.70
C ALA A 433 -21.79 -6.98 17.55
N ARG A 434 -22.47 -5.83 17.39
CA ARG A 434 -21.84 -4.57 16.95
C ARG A 434 -21.05 -3.82 18.04
N ASN A 435 -21.40 -3.97 19.31
CA ASN A 435 -20.90 -3.09 20.38
C ASN A 435 -19.52 -3.49 20.96
N VAL A 436 -19.14 -4.77 20.93
CA VAL A 436 -17.87 -5.25 21.52
C VAL A 436 -16.64 -4.92 20.64
N SER A 437 -16.85 -4.85 19.32
CA SER A 437 -15.84 -4.53 18.29
C SER A 437 -15.21 -3.13 18.49
N LEU A 438 -16.01 -2.13 18.92
CA LEU A 438 -15.56 -0.73 19.02
C LEU A 438 -14.54 -0.44 20.15
N ILE A 439 -14.68 -1.08 21.31
CA ILE A 439 -13.81 -0.82 22.48
C ILE A 439 -12.38 -1.28 22.21
N SER A 440 -12.24 -2.49 21.66
CA SER A 440 -10.97 -2.97 21.10
C SER A 440 -10.41 -1.92 20.12
N HIS A 441 -11.25 -1.32 19.27
CA HIS A 441 -10.89 -0.25 18.32
C HIS A 441 -10.34 1.08 18.84
N ILE A 442 -10.27 1.28 20.15
CA ILE A 442 -9.56 2.43 20.70
C ILE A 442 -8.14 2.03 21.14
N VAL A 443 -7.98 0.99 21.97
CA VAL A 443 -6.72 0.59 22.62
C VAL A 443 -5.50 0.48 21.68
N ILE A 444 -5.50 -0.43 20.70
CA ILE A 444 -4.31 -0.70 19.85
C ILE A 444 -3.94 0.46 18.89
N LEU A 445 -4.87 1.39 18.61
CA LEU A 445 -4.62 2.58 17.79
C LEU A 445 -3.78 3.59 18.56
N GLY A 446 -3.98 3.62 19.89
CA GLY A 446 -3.11 4.30 20.84
C GLY A 446 -1.70 3.70 20.88
N SER A 447 -1.54 2.37 20.91
CA SER A 447 -0.21 1.74 21.12
C SER A 447 0.83 2.05 20.04
N ALA A 448 0.51 1.83 18.75
CA ALA A 448 1.45 2.08 17.66
C ALA A 448 1.71 3.59 17.41
N ARG A 449 0.72 4.46 17.68
CA ARG A 449 0.94 5.92 17.70
C ARG A 449 1.75 6.35 18.93
N GLY A 450 1.60 5.67 20.06
CA GLY A 450 2.37 5.90 21.28
C GLY A 450 3.86 5.69 21.04
N PHE A 451 4.25 4.56 20.45
CA PHE A 451 5.64 4.34 20.05
C PHE A 451 6.11 5.35 19.00
N ALA A 452 5.28 5.70 18.00
CA ALA A 452 5.66 6.69 17.01
C ALA A 452 5.95 8.07 17.64
N LYS A 453 5.11 8.54 18.56
CA LYS A 453 5.35 9.79 19.31
C LYS A 453 6.60 9.70 20.19
N ALA A 454 6.78 8.59 20.91
CA ALA A 454 7.95 8.38 21.76
C ALA A 454 9.27 8.38 20.94
N SER A 455 9.30 7.66 19.81
CA SER A 455 10.43 7.63 18.89
C SER A 455 10.71 8.98 18.22
N ASN A 456 9.67 9.75 17.87
CA ASN A 456 9.81 11.11 17.36
C ASN A 456 10.42 12.06 18.41
N ASP A 457 9.87 12.05 19.63
CA ASP A 457 10.34 12.89 20.75
C ASP A 457 11.80 12.55 21.13
N PHE A 458 12.13 11.25 21.23
CA PHE A 458 13.50 10.76 21.35
C PHE A 458 14.39 11.26 20.20
N GLY A 459 13.88 11.24 18.96
CA GLY A 459 14.58 11.76 17.78
C GLY A 459 14.93 13.23 17.89
N PHE A 460 14.01 14.09 18.35
CA PHE A 460 14.30 15.51 18.53
C PHE A 460 15.33 15.76 19.64
N HIS A 461 15.26 15.02 20.75
CA HIS A 461 16.29 15.11 21.79
C HIS A 461 17.64 14.58 21.31
N LEU A 462 17.68 13.49 20.54
CA LEU A 462 18.91 12.96 19.94
C LEU A 462 19.53 13.96 18.96
N LEU A 463 18.74 14.66 18.14
CA LEU A 463 19.23 15.74 17.27
C LEU A 463 19.89 16.87 18.08
N GLN A 464 19.27 17.29 19.20
CA GLN A 464 19.86 18.30 20.09
C GLN A 464 21.20 17.82 20.67
N GLN A 465 21.29 16.57 21.10
CA GLN A 465 22.51 16.02 21.71
C GLN A 465 23.61 15.76 20.68
N ILE A 466 23.28 15.34 19.45
CA ILE A 466 24.25 15.26 18.34
C ILE A 466 24.85 16.65 18.08
N GLN A 467 24.03 17.70 17.96
CA GLN A 467 24.55 19.07 17.74
C GLN A 467 25.29 19.65 18.95
N HIS A 468 25.02 19.18 20.18
CA HIS A 468 25.77 19.59 21.37
C HIS A 468 27.15 18.89 21.47
N HIS A 469 27.30 17.68 20.91
CA HIS A 469 28.57 16.95 20.90
C HIS A 469 29.41 17.21 19.64
N SER A 470 28.83 17.88 18.64
CA SER A 470 29.53 18.41 17.46
C SER A 470 29.87 19.89 17.65
N SER A 471 30.38 20.54 16.60
CA SER A 471 30.56 22.00 16.57
C SER A 471 29.25 22.82 16.52
N GLY A 472 28.08 22.19 16.63
CA GLY A 472 26.76 22.83 16.53
C GLY A 472 26.38 23.34 15.14
N SER A 473 27.24 23.11 14.14
CA SER A 473 27.16 23.65 12.79
C SER A 473 27.46 22.62 11.69
N GLU A 474 27.41 21.34 12.05
CA GLU A 474 27.62 20.23 11.13
C GLU A 474 26.30 19.76 10.51
N ASN A 475 26.37 19.27 9.28
CA ASN A 475 25.24 18.61 8.63
C ASN A 475 24.88 17.33 9.39
N VAL A 476 23.62 17.20 9.79
CA VAL A 476 23.13 16.04 10.53
C VAL A 476 22.12 15.29 9.68
N PHE A 477 22.23 13.96 9.67
CA PHE A 477 21.25 13.05 9.12
C PHE A 477 21.27 11.73 9.88
N PHE A 478 20.10 11.26 10.35
CA PHE A 478 19.96 9.97 11.01
C PHE A 478 18.50 9.47 10.94
N SER A 479 18.25 8.24 11.39
CA SER A 479 16.89 7.69 11.53
C SER A 479 16.47 7.57 13.00
N PRO A 480 15.60 8.46 13.51
CA PRO A 480 15.01 8.34 14.85
C PRO A 480 14.34 6.99 15.08
N TYR A 481 13.60 6.49 14.09
CA TYR A 481 12.95 5.18 14.14
C TYR A 481 13.98 4.05 14.29
N SER A 482 14.98 4.01 13.42
CA SER A 482 15.93 2.90 13.39
C SER A 482 16.74 2.82 14.68
N VAL A 483 17.22 3.95 15.20
CA VAL A 483 17.94 4.02 16.48
C VAL A 483 17.02 3.64 17.66
N ALA A 484 15.77 4.13 17.70
CA ALA A 484 14.83 3.78 18.77
C ALA A 484 14.47 2.28 18.78
N VAL A 485 14.34 1.64 17.61
CA VAL A 485 14.14 0.18 17.48
C VAL A 485 15.38 -0.58 17.93
N ALA A 486 16.57 -0.13 17.56
CA ALA A 486 17.83 -0.73 17.96
C ALA A 486 18.02 -0.67 19.50
N LEU A 487 17.74 0.47 20.12
CA LEU A 487 17.78 0.62 21.59
C LEU A 487 16.64 -0.12 22.29
N SER A 488 15.47 -0.25 21.66
CA SER A 488 14.38 -1.10 22.18
C SER A 488 14.80 -2.56 22.32
N MET A 489 15.60 -3.10 21.39
CA MET A 489 16.11 -4.48 21.49
C MET A 489 16.95 -4.66 22.75
N VAL A 490 17.77 -3.67 23.10
CA VAL A 490 18.56 -3.68 24.34
C VAL A 490 17.65 -3.53 25.56
N TYR A 491 16.67 -2.64 25.53
CA TYR A 491 15.70 -2.42 26.60
C TYR A 491 14.99 -3.71 27.04
N GLN A 492 14.62 -4.60 26.11
CA GLN A 492 13.98 -5.90 26.42
C GLN A 492 14.77 -6.79 27.40
N GLY A 493 16.07 -6.56 27.55
CA GLY A 493 16.94 -7.31 28.46
C GLY A 493 17.40 -6.55 29.70
N THR A 494 17.00 -5.29 29.86
CA THR A 494 17.34 -4.46 31.02
C THR A 494 16.50 -4.81 32.25
N GLN A 495 17.01 -4.49 33.44
CA GLN A 495 16.27 -4.55 34.70
C GLN A 495 16.69 -3.39 35.64
N GLY A 496 15.89 -3.09 36.67
CA GLY A 496 16.23 -2.09 37.69
C GLY A 496 16.51 -0.68 37.13
N TYR A 497 17.48 0.03 37.72
CA TYR A 497 17.83 1.41 37.31
C TYR A 497 18.21 1.53 35.83
N THR A 498 18.88 0.53 35.26
CA THR A 498 19.21 0.52 33.82
C THR A 498 17.93 0.55 32.97
N ALA A 499 16.88 -0.18 33.35
CA ALA A 499 15.60 -0.15 32.64
C ALA A 499 14.90 1.20 32.73
N GLU A 500 14.85 1.81 33.92
CA GLU A 500 14.23 3.11 34.13
C GLU A 500 14.95 4.24 33.37
N GLN A 501 16.29 4.17 33.23
CA GLN A 501 17.07 5.08 32.39
C GLN A 501 16.67 4.97 30.90
N PHE A 502 16.60 3.75 30.35
CA PHE A 502 16.17 3.51 28.96
C PHE A 502 14.73 3.99 28.73
N LYS A 503 13.80 3.63 29.62
CA LYS A 503 12.38 3.98 29.57
C LYS A 503 12.16 5.48 29.51
N ARG A 504 12.83 6.24 30.38
CA ARG A 504 12.77 7.70 30.43
C ARG A 504 13.39 8.34 29.19
N ALA A 505 14.58 7.90 28.78
CA ALA A 505 15.27 8.44 27.61
C ALA A 505 14.51 8.19 26.30
N LEU A 506 13.86 7.02 26.18
CA LEU A 506 13.04 6.64 25.03
C LEU A 506 11.56 7.07 25.15
N ASN A 507 11.17 7.75 26.25
CA ASN A 507 9.81 8.28 26.49
C ASN A 507 8.72 7.18 26.49
N TYR A 508 9.03 5.99 27.02
CA TYR A 508 8.14 4.82 27.08
C TYR A 508 7.15 4.83 28.24
N ASP A 509 7.28 5.78 29.18
CA ASP A 509 6.35 6.03 30.29
C ASP A 509 4.88 6.19 29.86
N LYS A 510 4.65 6.58 28.60
CA LYS A 510 3.33 6.78 28.00
C LYS A 510 2.81 5.56 27.20
N ILE A 511 3.66 4.54 27.00
CA ILE A 511 3.32 3.28 26.32
C ILE A 511 2.90 2.22 27.35
N SER A 512 3.51 2.24 28.54
CA SER A 512 3.31 1.27 29.62
C SER A 512 1.90 1.28 30.24
N GLN A 513 1.14 2.38 30.11
CA GLN A 513 -0.18 2.54 30.72
C GLN A 513 -1.31 1.73 30.07
N LEU A 514 -1.04 0.93 29.02
CA LEU A 514 -2.07 0.37 28.13
C LEU A 514 -2.15 -1.16 28.05
N ASN A 515 -1.21 -1.94 28.62
CA ASN A 515 -1.24 -3.41 28.57
C ASN A 515 -0.51 -4.06 29.76
N ASN A 516 -0.83 -5.33 30.06
CA ASN A 516 -0.07 -6.16 31.00
C ASN A 516 1.37 -6.38 30.49
N GLY A 517 2.36 -5.85 31.23
CA GLY A 517 3.79 -6.01 30.93
C GLY A 517 4.36 -4.91 30.04
N GLU A 518 5.19 -4.04 30.62
CA GLU A 518 5.77 -2.87 29.94
C GLU A 518 6.65 -3.24 28.73
N TYR A 519 7.61 -4.15 28.93
CA TYR A 519 8.49 -4.69 27.88
C TYR A 519 7.70 -5.23 26.67
N GLN A 520 6.66 -6.02 26.94
CA GLN A 520 5.78 -6.59 25.92
C GLN A 520 4.95 -5.53 25.20
N ALA A 521 4.51 -4.47 25.89
CA ALA A 521 3.80 -3.34 25.29
C ALA A 521 4.68 -2.59 24.27
N VAL A 522 5.97 -2.39 24.58
CA VAL A 522 6.96 -1.81 23.65
C VAL A 522 7.21 -2.73 22.46
N ALA A 523 7.48 -4.02 22.68
CA ALA A 523 7.71 -5.01 21.61
C ALA A 523 6.54 -5.07 20.60
N ASN A 524 5.31 -5.14 21.14
CA ASN A 524 4.09 -5.13 20.36
C ASN A 524 3.91 -3.82 19.57
N SER A 525 4.28 -2.68 20.16
CA SER A 525 4.12 -1.37 19.51
C SER A 525 5.16 -1.13 18.41
N VAL A 526 6.40 -1.61 18.59
CA VAL A 526 7.43 -1.65 17.53
C VAL A 526 6.96 -2.49 16.35
N LYS A 527 6.53 -3.73 16.62
CA LYS A 527 6.03 -4.65 15.59
C LYS A 527 4.86 -4.02 14.82
N ARG A 528 3.82 -3.57 15.52
CA ARG A 528 2.65 -2.90 14.91
C ARG A 528 3.01 -1.65 14.13
N LEU A 529 4.02 -0.90 14.56
CA LEU A 529 4.47 0.28 13.81
C LEU A 529 5.19 -0.12 12.52
N ARG A 530 6.12 -1.09 12.57
CA ARG A 530 6.76 -1.66 11.37
C ARG A 530 5.72 -2.18 10.39
N GLU A 531 4.83 -3.03 10.89
CA GLU A 531 3.66 -3.56 10.17
C GLU A 531 2.84 -2.43 9.52
N ARG A 532 2.64 -1.30 10.21
CA ARG A 532 1.93 -0.14 9.63
C ARG A 532 2.72 0.66 8.60
N MET A 533 4.05 0.63 8.61
CA MET A 533 4.89 1.37 7.65
C MET A 533 5.21 0.57 6.39
N ASN A 534 5.27 -0.77 6.48
CA ASN A 534 5.40 -1.66 5.31
C ASN A 534 4.27 -1.47 4.28
N LYS A 535 3.13 -0.91 4.70
CA LYS A 535 1.99 -0.50 3.86
C LYS A 535 2.36 0.55 2.81
N ALA A 536 3.38 1.36 3.07
CA ALA A 536 3.87 2.39 2.16
C ALA A 536 4.60 1.76 0.96
N LYS A 537 3.82 1.35 -0.04
CA LYS A 537 4.28 0.49 -1.15
C LYS A 537 4.87 1.22 -2.36
N HIS A 538 5.12 2.52 -2.21
CA HIS A 538 5.70 3.40 -3.23
C HIS A 538 7.10 3.93 -2.85
N ILE A 539 7.62 3.46 -1.72
CA ILE A 539 8.97 3.73 -1.20
C ILE A 539 9.63 2.39 -0.85
N ILE A 540 10.96 2.35 -0.82
CA ILE A 540 11.72 1.24 -0.24
C ILE A 540 12.30 1.74 1.08
N LEU A 541 12.22 0.91 2.12
CA LEU A 541 12.67 1.26 3.45
C LEU A 541 13.19 -0.02 4.12
N GLU A 542 14.51 -0.11 4.25
CA GLU A 542 15.20 -1.30 4.74
C GLU A 542 16.08 -0.96 5.94
N TYR A 543 16.17 -1.90 6.88
CA TYR A 543 16.91 -1.76 8.12
C TYR A 543 17.95 -2.88 8.23
N GLY A 544 19.18 -2.50 8.57
CA GLY A 544 20.28 -3.38 8.95
C GLY A 544 20.53 -3.26 10.45
N ASN A 545 19.64 -3.85 11.25
CA ASN A 545 19.75 -3.86 12.71
C ASN A 545 20.38 -5.16 13.20
N MET A 546 21.46 -5.05 13.99
CA MET A 546 22.20 -6.21 14.47
C MET A 546 22.78 -6.00 15.86
N LEU A 547 22.63 -7.03 16.71
CA LEU A 547 23.39 -7.18 17.95
C LEU A 547 24.58 -8.10 17.67
N VAL A 548 25.79 -7.64 17.97
CA VAL A 548 27.02 -8.42 17.87
C VAL A 548 27.48 -8.75 19.27
N VAL A 549 27.65 -10.04 19.58
CA VAL A 549 27.92 -10.53 20.93
C VAL A 549 29.07 -11.53 20.95
N ASP A 550 29.90 -11.44 22.00
CA ASP A 550 30.91 -12.46 22.27
C ASP A 550 30.25 -13.71 22.86
N ASN A 551 30.17 -14.79 22.09
CA ASN A 551 29.44 -16.00 22.48
C ASN A 551 30.07 -16.74 23.67
N LYS A 552 31.37 -16.54 23.92
CA LYS A 552 32.09 -17.20 25.03
C LYS A 552 31.99 -16.40 26.31
N LYS A 553 31.99 -15.07 26.21
CA LYS A 553 31.77 -14.17 27.35
C LYS A 553 30.28 -14.02 27.68
N LEU A 554 29.36 -14.32 26.74
CA LEU A 554 27.94 -14.01 26.87
C LEU A 554 26.99 -15.13 26.36
N PRO A 555 26.63 -16.10 27.22
CA PRO A 555 25.50 -16.98 26.93
C PRO A 555 24.19 -16.18 26.98
N ILE A 556 23.55 -15.97 25.82
CA ILE A 556 22.26 -15.28 25.72
C ILE A 556 21.11 -16.22 26.05
N LYS A 557 20.14 -15.73 26.82
CA LYS A 557 18.90 -16.44 27.17
C LYS A 557 18.01 -16.63 25.93
N ASP A 558 17.50 -17.84 25.74
CA ASP A 558 16.63 -18.19 24.60
C ASP A 558 15.34 -17.34 24.54
N GLU A 559 14.80 -16.93 25.69
CA GLU A 559 13.63 -16.07 25.78
C GLU A 559 13.90 -14.66 25.20
N TYR A 560 15.07 -14.10 25.49
CA TYR A 560 15.52 -12.84 24.90
C TYR A 560 15.71 -13.00 23.39
N ARG A 561 16.41 -14.06 22.95
CA ARG A 561 16.60 -14.36 21.52
C ARG A 561 15.28 -14.43 20.75
N LYS A 562 14.31 -15.21 21.26
CA LYS A 562 12.95 -15.33 20.69
C LYS A 562 12.25 -13.97 20.62
N THR A 563 12.37 -13.14 21.66
CA THR A 563 11.79 -11.79 21.69
C THR A 563 12.37 -10.90 20.59
N ILE A 564 13.69 -10.91 20.39
CA ILE A 564 14.33 -10.11 19.32
C ILE A 564 13.89 -10.61 17.93
N GLU A 565 13.91 -11.92 17.69
CA GLU A 565 13.51 -12.53 16.42
C GLU A 565 12.03 -12.26 16.09
N GLN A 566 11.12 -12.40 17.06
CA GLN A 566 9.67 -12.27 16.85
C GLN A 566 9.17 -10.83 16.64
N TYR A 567 9.81 -9.85 17.30
CA TYR A 567 9.32 -8.47 17.33
C TYR A 567 10.19 -7.49 16.55
N TYR A 568 11.50 -7.72 16.42
CA TYR A 568 12.44 -6.71 15.94
C TYR A 568 12.99 -6.95 14.52
N ASP A 569 12.78 -8.14 13.92
CA ASP A 569 13.29 -8.47 12.56
C ASP A 569 14.78 -8.10 12.38
N SER A 570 15.56 -8.48 13.39
CA SER A 570 16.94 -8.07 13.61
C SER A 570 17.78 -9.30 13.96
N GLN A 571 19.06 -9.30 13.58
CA GLN A 571 19.93 -10.46 13.80
C GLN A 571 20.76 -10.32 15.09
N ILE A 572 20.91 -11.43 15.82
CA ILE A 572 21.91 -11.57 16.89
C ILE A 572 23.04 -12.43 16.35
N ILE A 573 24.21 -11.82 16.09
CA ILE A 573 25.41 -12.54 15.67
C ILE A 573 26.31 -12.81 16.87
N SER A 574 26.44 -14.10 17.20
CA SER A 574 27.32 -14.64 18.23
C SER A 574 28.67 -15.06 17.62
N VAL A 575 29.79 -14.57 18.17
CA VAL A 575 31.17 -14.76 17.65
C VAL A 575 32.22 -14.90 18.78
N ASP A 576 33.39 -15.47 18.51
CA ASP A 576 34.57 -15.39 19.40
C ASP A 576 35.41 -14.16 19.02
N LEU A 577 35.01 -12.97 19.51
CA LEU A 577 35.59 -11.68 19.10
C LEU A 577 37.13 -11.62 19.21
N PRO A 578 37.78 -12.14 20.27
CA PRO A 578 39.23 -12.28 20.36
C PRO A 578 39.91 -13.05 19.22
N LYS A 579 39.20 -13.95 18.54
CA LYS A 579 39.73 -14.74 17.40
C LYS A 579 39.23 -14.28 16.05
N GLU A 580 38.01 -13.76 15.98
CA GLU A 580 37.27 -13.54 14.73
C GLU A 580 37.06 -12.06 14.38
N SER A 581 37.56 -11.10 15.19
CA SER A 581 37.35 -9.64 15.03
C SER A 581 37.40 -9.12 13.58
N ARG A 582 38.41 -9.51 12.77
CA ARG A 582 38.47 -9.10 11.34
C ARG A 582 37.40 -9.77 10.46
N ASN A 583 37.11 -11.06 10.67
CA ASN A 583 36.07 -11.77 9.92
C ASN A 583 34.66 -11.25 10.24
N ILE A 584 34.38 -10.93 11.50
CA ILE A 584 33.09 -10.34 11.87
C ILE A 584 32.93 -8.91 11.31
N MET A 585 34.00 -8.13 11.21
CA MET A 585 33.99 -6.83 10.50
C MET A 585 33.55 -6.99 9.04
N GLU A 586 34.13 -7.94 8.31
CA GLU A 586 33.77 -8.25 6.92
C GLU A 586 32.31 -8.70 6.80
N ARG A 587 31.85 -9.58 7.70
CA ARG A 587 30.45 -10.05 7.75
C ARG A 587 29.45 -8.93 8.05
N ILE A 588 29.77 -8.02 8.97
CA ILE A 588 28.94 -6.83 9.27
C ILE A 588 28.88 -5.92 8.05
N ASN A 589 30.03 -5.63 7.43
CA ASN A 589 30.10 -4.82 6.20
C ASN A 589 29.29 -5.43 5.06
N GLN A 590 29.41 -6.74 4.83
CA GLN A 590 28.64 -7.43 3.80
C GLN A 590 27.13 -7.44 4.09
N TYR A 591 26.72 -7.70 5.33
CA TYR A 591 25.31 -7.67 5.73
C TYR A 591 24.69 -6.27 5.53
N VAL A 592 25.36 -5.23 6.02
CA VAL A 592 24.89 -3.84 5.89
C VAL A 592 24.90 -3.41 4.42
N SER A 593 25.94 -3.74 3.66
CA SER A 593 25.97 -3.50 2.21
C SER A 593 24.77 -4.15 1.51
N ASN A 594 24.46 -5.41 1.80
CA ASN A 594 23.32 -6.11 1.19
C ASN A 594 21.97 -5.48 1.59
N LYS A 595 21.78 -5.13 2.87
CA LYS A 595 20.57 -4.46 3.40
C LYS A 595 20.43 -2.98 3.01
N THR A 596 21.42 -2.41 2.34
CA THR A 596 21.43 -1.01 1.90
C THR A 596 21.72 -0.87 0.42
N HIS A 597 21.56 -1.95 -0.36
CA HIS A 597 21.79 -2.02 -1.81
C HIS A 597 23.16 -1.47 -2.24
N GLY A 598 24.17 -1.68 -1.41
CA GLY A 598 25.56 -1.23 -1.60
C GLY A 598 25.84 0.22 -1.18
N LEU A 599 24.85 0.98 -0.69
CA LEU A 599 25.06 2.39 -0.35
C LEU A 599 25.90 2.60 0.92
N ILE A 600 25.75 1.75 1.93
CA ILE A 600 26.55 1.78 3.16
C ILE A 600 27.57 0.65 3.12
N ASN A 601 28.73 0.94 2.55
CA ASN A 601 29.88 0.04 2.50
C ASN A 601 31.19 0.84 2.49
N PRO A 602 32.09 0.69 3.48
CA PRO A 602 31.94 -0.11 4.69
C PRO A 602 31.01 0.53 5.74
N MET A 603 30.48 -0.31 6.64
CA MET A 603 29.85 0.10 7.90
C MET A 603 30.91 0.33 8.98
N LEU A 604 31.87 -0.60 9.08
CA LEU A 604 33.01 -0.60 9.98
C LEU A 604 34.31 -0.44 9.19
N GLU A 605 35.04 0.64 9.47
CA GLU A 605 36.35 0.92 8.87
C GLU A 605 37.50 0.22 9.62
N GLN A 606 37.26 -0.16 10.88
CA GLN A 606 38.20 -0.91 11.71
C GLN A 606 37.48 -2.09 12.39
N PRO A 607 38.19 -3.20 12.69
CA PRO A 607 37.60 -4.33 13.38
C PRO A 607 37.11 -3.96 14.79
N PRO A 608 36.01 -4.54 15.29
CA PRO A 608 35.59 -4.37 16.68
C PRO A 608 36.68 -4.81 17.67
N SER A 609 36.76 -4.19 18.83
CA SER A 609 37.75 -4.55 19.85
C SER A 609 37.61 -6.03 20.25
N PRO A 610 38.72 -6.78 20.41
CA PRO A 610 38.72 -8.09 21.05
C PRO A 610 38.01 -8.14 22.41
N ASP A 611 37.97 -7.00 23.12
CA ASP A 611 37.33 -6.87 24.44
C ASP A 611 35.84 -6.55 24.37
N THR A 612 35.30 -6.19 23.21
CA THR A 612 33.85 -5.97 23.02
C THR A 612 33.07 -7.23 23.43
N VAL A 613 32.06 -7.05 24.25
CA VAL A 613 31.11 -8.07 24.71
C VAL A 613 29.76 -7.88 24.02
N LEU A 614 29.32 -6.62 23.84
CA LEU A 614 28.06 -6.27 23.19
C LEU A 614 28.19 -4.97 22.39
N ALA A 615 27.95 -5.06 21.08
CA ALA A 615 27.84 -3.90 20.19
C ALA A 615 26.52 -3.90 19.41
N LEU A 616 25.94 -2.71 19.24
CA LEU A 616 24.71 -2.49 18.48
C LEU A 616 25.03 -1.80 17.15
N ILE A 617 24.81 -2.50 16.05
CA ILE A 617 25.03 -2.00 14.69
C ILE A 617 23.67 -1.61 14.09
N ASN A 618 23.55 -0.37 13.64
CA ASN A 618 22.31 0.19 13.12
C ASN A 618 22.55 0.94 11.80
N ALA A 619 22.10 0.33 10.71
CA ALA A 619 22.12 0.93 9.38
C ALA A 619 20.70 1.00 8.79
N VAL A 620 20.47 1.98 7.92
CA VAL A 620 19.14 2.24 7.35
C VAL A 620 19.26 2.74 5.91
N TYR A 621 18.35 2.29 5.07
CA TYR A 621 18.26 2.62 3.65
C TYR A 621 16.85 3.06 3.30
N PHE A 622 16.73 4.12 2.49
CA PHE A 622 15.45 4.62 2.02
C PHE A 622 15.53 5.13 0.59
N LYS A 623 14.57 4.64 -0.21
CA LYS A 623 14.31 5.08 -1.58
C LYS A 623 12.91 5.66 -1.66
N GLY A 624 12.78 6.84 -2.25
CA GLY A 624 11.47 7.42 -2.50
C GLY A 624 11.50 8.36 -3.69
N GLU A 625 10.73 8.07 -4.72
CA GLU A 625 10.60 8.98 -5.86
C GLU A 625 9.62 10.11 -5.53
N TRP A 626 9.90 11.35 -5.93
CA TRP A 626 9.00 12.48 -5.71
C TRP A 626 7.65 12.22 -6.38
N LEU A 627 6.56 12.67 -5.73
CA LEU A 627 5.24 12.72 -6.37
C LEU A 627 5.26 13.61 -7.62
N LYS A 628 6.07 14.68 -7.55
CA LYS A 628 6.36 15.61 -8.64
C LYS A 628 7.88 15.80 -8.75
N PRO A 629 8.58 15.04 -9.60
CA PRO A 629 10.01 15.22 -9.86
C PRO A 629 10.35 16.64 -10.31
N PHE A 630 11.53 17.11 -9.94
CA PHE A 630 12.11 18.33 -10.49
C PHE A 630 12.59 18.06 -11.92
N ASN A 631 12.82 19.14 -12.68
CA ASN A 631 13.35 19.04 -14.04
C ASN A 631 14.86 19.33 -14.00
N GLU A 632 15.68 18.32 -14.28
CA GLU A 632 17.16 18.37 -14.30
C GLU A 632 17.71 19.52 -15.16
N ILE A 633 17.08 19.83 -16.30
CA ILE A 633 17.49 20.93 -17.20
C ILE A 633 17.29 22.31 -16.53
N ARG A 634 16.44 22.37 -15.49
CA ARG A 634 16.18 23.59 -14.70
C ARG A 634 16.99 23.64 -13.40
N THR A 635 17.75 22.60 -13.07
CA THR A 635 18.70 22.63 -11.97
C THR A 635 19.81 23.61 -12.30
N LYS A 636 20.08 24.54 -11.38
CA LYS A 636 21.07 25.61 -11.57
C LYS A 636 21.99 25.75 -10.38
N GLU A 637 23.19 26.22 -10.63
CA GLU A 637 24.11 26.65 -9.58
C GLU A 637 23.56 27.88 -8.86
N GLY A 638 23.82 27.94 -7.55
CA GLY A 638 23.53 29.06 -6.68
C GLY A 638 24.52 29.11 -5.52
N ILE A 639 24.23 29.98 -4.57
CA ILE A 639 25.01 30.15 -3.34
C ILE A 639 24.13 29.70 -2.17
N PHE A 640 24.71 28.88 -1.30
CA PHE A 640 24.19 28.63 0.05
C PHE A 640 25.04 29.42 1.05
N TYR A 641 24.44 29.96 2.10
CA TYR A 641 25.09 30.73 3.16
C TYR A 641 25.03 29.94 4.47
N ASP A 642 26.13 29.75 5.19
CA ASP A 642 26.03 29.20 6.55
C ASP A 642 25.61 30.25 7.59
N HIS A 643 25.44 29.82 8.85
CA HIS A 643 25.09 30.65 9.99
C HIS A 643 26.09 31.79 10.30
N ARG A 644 27.28 31.81 9.67
CA ARG A 644 28.28 32.90 9.79
C ARG A 644 28.30 33.81 8.56
N GLY A 645 27.46 33.52 7.56
CA GLY A 645 27.41 34.20 6.28
C GLY A 645 28.46 33.73 5.27
N ASN A 646 29.17 32.61 5.50
CA ASN A 646 30.13 32.11 4.51
C ASN A 646 29.40 31.58 3.27
N GLU A 647 29.93 31.89 2.09
CA GLU A 647 29.32 31.51 0.80
C GLU A 647 29.83 30.15 0.27
N TYR A 648 28.94 29.17 0.21
CA TYR A 648 29.14 27.90 -0.48
C TYR A 648 28.63 28.06 -1.92
N LYS A 649 29.56 28.25 -2.86
CA LYS A 649 29.26 28.52 -4.28
C LYS A 649 29.00 27.22 -5.04
N ASN A 650 28.30 27.34 -6.17
CA ASN A 650 28.02 26.26 -7.12
C ASN A 650 27.09 25.14 -6.59
N VAL A 651 26.36 25.39 -5.49
CA VAL A 651 25.34 24.47 -4.97
C VAL A 651 24.23 24.27 -6.00
N LYS A 652 23.89 23.01 -6.30
CA LYS A 652 22.92 22.65 -7.36
C LYS A 652 21.49 22.76 -6.83
N TYR A 653 20.80 23.84 -7.17
CA TYR A 653 19.40 24.08 -6.85
C TYR A 653 18.46 23.52 -7.91
N MET A 654 17.68 22.52 -7.50
CA MET A 654 16.55 22.00 -8.26
C MET A 654 15.41 23.02 -8.25
N ASN A 655 14.83 23.27 -9.42
CA ASN A 655 13.84 24.34 -9.60
C ASN A 655 12.45 23.77 -9.89
N GLY A 656 11.53 23.94 -8.95
CA GLY A 656 10.12 23.56 -9.07
C GLY A 656 9.34 24.52 -9.96
N ARG A 657 8.61 24.00 -10.97
CA ARG A 657 7.66 24.82 -11.77
C ARG A 657 6.26 24.79 -11.18
N ASP A 658 5.89 23.65 -10.61
CA ASP A 658 4.62 23.42 -9.98
C ASP A 658 4.53 24.13 -8.62
N PRO A 659 3.32 24.45 -8.15
CA PRO A 659 3.16 24.95 -6.80
C PRO A 659 3.47 23.84 -5.78
N PHE A 660 4.32 24.18 -4.80
CA PHE A 660 4.62 23.38 -3.62
C PHE A 660 3.78 23.87 -2.45
N GLU A 661 3.18 22.93 -1.73
CA GLU A 661 2.39 23.19 -0.54
C GLU A 661 3.31 23.63 0.61
N TYR A 662 2.95 24.69 1.32
CA TYR A 662 3.65 25.13 2.53
C TYR A 662 2.69 25.60 3.62
N VAL A 663 3.13 25.51 4.88
CA VAL A 663 2.46 26.07 6.07
C VAL A 663 3.37 27.14 6.67
N GLU A 664 2.78 28.24 7.13
CA GLU A 664 3.50 29.25 7.91
C GLU A 664 3.54 28.86 9.39
N ILE A 665 4.69 29.07 10.03
CA ILE A 665 4.91 28.83 11.47
C ILE A 665 5.42 30.14 12.09
N PRO A 666 4.53 31.14 12.32
CA PRO A 666 4.92 32.43 12.87
C PRO A 666 5.66 32.33 14.21
N GLU A 667 5.27 31.36 15.05
CA GLU A 667 5.87 31.12 16.37
C GLU A 667 7.34 30.63 16.32
N LEU A 668 7.80 30.15 15.15
CA LEU A 668 9.20 29.79 14.91
C LEU A 668 9.90 30.71 13.88
N ASN A 669 9.26 31.82 13.48
CA ASN A 669 9.69 32.66 12.35
C ASN A 669 10.10 31.84 11.10
N SER A 670 9.32 30.80 10.79
CA SER A 670 9.69 29.76 9.82
C SER A 670 8.52 29.39 8.91
N ASP A 671 8.83 28.72 7.80
CA ASP A 671 7.85 28.14 6.88
C ASP A 671 8.18 26.66 6.62
N LEU A 672 7.15 25.80 6.65
CA LEU A 672 7.27 24.35 6.46
C LEU A 672 6.79 23.96 5.06
N ILE A 673 7.73 23.60 4.20
CA ILE A 673 7.49 23.18 2.82
C ILE A 673 7.27 21.67 2.79
N LYS A 674 6.24 21.23 2.06
CA LYS A 674 5.81 19.84 1.94
C LYS A 674 6.13 19.28 0.56
N MET A 675 6.93 18.22 0.52
CA MET A 675 7.32 17.50 -0.71
C MET A 675 6.93 16.01 -0.58
N PRO A 676 5.73 15.62 -1.05
CA PRO A 676 5.29 14.23 -1.01
C PRO A 676 6.12 13.33 -1.93
N TYR A 677 6.36 12.09 -1.50
CA TYR A 677 6.82 11.02 -2.39
C TYR A 677 5.63 10.38 -3.12
N LYS A 678 5.90 9.53 -4.12
CA LYS A 678 4.88 8.69 -4.75
C LYS A 678 4.12 7.90 -3.68
N GLY A 679 2.82 7.71 -3.88
CA GLY A 679 1.91 7.14 -2.87
C GLY A 679 1.44 8.13 -1.80
N SER A 680 2.21 9.18 -1.50
CA SER A 680 1.95 10.17 -0.42
C SER A 680 1.89 9.61 1.01
N ASP A 681 2.05 8.30 1.21
CA ASP A 681 2.21 7.68 2.54
C ASP A 681 3.42 8.23 3.29
N VAL A 682 4.47 8.63 2.55
CA VAL A 682 5.68 9.27 3.08
C VAL A 682 5.85 10.63 2.42
N VAL A 683 6.27 11.62 3.23
CA VAL A 683 6.44 13.01 2.81
C VAL A 683 7.76 13.54 3.39
N PHE A 684 8.56 14.20 2.56
CA PHE A 684 9.66 15.04 3.01
C PHE A 684 9.11 16.42 3.39
N TYR A 685 9.49 16.91 4.55
CA TYR A 685 9.24 18.29 4.98
C TYR A 685 10.55 19.02 5.13
N GLY A 686 10.65 20.21 4.54
CA GLY A 686 11.73 21.16 4.80
C GLY A 686 11.20 22.32 5.64
N LEU A 687 11.72 22.50 6.84
CA LEU A 687 11.44 23.63 7.72
C LEU A 687 12.54 24.66 7.48
N LEU A 688 12.17 25.75 6.80
CA LEU A 688 13.05 26.84 6.42
C LEU A 688 12.78 28.05 7.31
N PRO A 689 13.77 28.55 8.07
CA PRO A 689 13.69 29.86 8.71
C PRO A 689 13.43 30.99 7.71
N ARG A 690 12.92 32.13 8.18
CA ARG A 690 12.74 33.33 7.34
C ARG A 690 14.00 34.19 7.26
N GLU A 691 14.90 34.03 8.23
CA GLU A 691 16.13 34.79 8.41
C GLU A 691 17.34 33.87 8.23
N ARG A 692 18.38 34.35 7.54
CA ARG A 692 19.57 33.54 7.20
C ARG A 692 20.48 33.29 8.41
N ASP A 693 20.51 34.25 9.33
CA ASP A 693 21.19 34.25 10.61
C ASP A 693 20.37 33.55 11.73
N CYS A 694 19.42 32.68 11.35
CA CYS A 694 18.60 31.93 12.29
C CYS A 694 19.42 30.92 13.11
N ASP A 695 19.35 31.05 14.43
CA ASP A 695 19.78 30.01 15.35
C ASP A 695 18.75 28.85 15.39
N LEU A 696 19.08 27.76 14.68
CA LEU A 696 18.30 26.53 14.68
C LEU A 696 18.14 25.89 16.08
N SER A 697 18.91 26.29 17.11
CA SER A 697 18.77 25.76 18.47
C SER A 697 17.38 26.02 19.06
N LYS A 698 16.81 27.20 18.81
CA LYS A 698 15.46 27.58 19.27
C LYS A 698 14.38 26.72 18.60
N ILE A 699 14.58 26.42 17.31
CA ILE A 699 13.71 25.51 16.56
C ILE A 699 13.83 24.11 17.16
N ARG A 700 15.04 23.56 17.30
CA ARG A 700 15.29 22.23 17.90
C ARG A 700 14.64 22.07 19.29
N GLN A 701 14.71 23.08 20.15
CA GLN A 701 14.09 23.06 21.49
C GLN A 701 12.56 23.05 21.46
N SER A 702 11.95 23.59 20.40
CA SER A 702 10.49 23.68 20.23
C SER A 702 9.89 22.43 19.60
N LEU A 703 10.68 21.61 18.90
CA LEU A 703 10.20 20.42 18.21
C LEU A 703 9.81 19.29 19.19
N ASN A 704 8.57 18.85 19.07
CA ASN A 704 8.07 17.61 19.67
C ASN A 704 6.99 17.02 18.75
N SER A 705 6.64 15.74 18.92
CA SER A 705 5.72 15.05 18.02
C SER A 705 4.30 15.62 18.01
N SER A 706 3.85 16.27 19.08
CA SER A 706 2.53 16.90 19.13
C SER A 706 2.51 18.24 18.40
N PHE A 707 3.59 19.03 18.50
CA PHE A 707 3.77 20.23 17.70
C PHE A 707 3.85 19.91 16.19
N ILE A 708 4.60 18.86 15.81
CA ILE A 708 4.61 18.38 14.41
C ILE A 708 3.22 17.95 13.95
N ASP A 709 2.48 17.19 14.76
CA ASP A 709 1.10 16.79 14.43
C ASP A 709 0.16 18.00 14.26
N GLU A 710 0.40 19.10 14.99
CA GLU A 710 -0.39 20.33 14.88
C GLU A 710 -0.09 21.10 13.59
N ILE A 711 1.18 21.47 13.35
CA ILE A 711 1.59 22.31 12.22
C ILE A 711 1.25 21.68 10.87
N ILE A 712 1.38 20.36 10.72
CA ILE A 712 1.09 19.67 9.44
C ILE A 712 -0.41 19.64 9.10
N ASN A 713 -1.29 19.89 10.08
CA ASN A 713 -2.75 19.95 9.91
C ASN A 713 -3.27 21.38 9.68
N ARG A 714 -2.40 22.39 9.70
CA ARG A 714 -2.74 23.78 9.32
C ARG A 714 -3.03 23.88 7.81
N THR A 715 -3.64 24.99 7.39
CA THR A 715 -3.99 25.24 5.99
C THR A 715 -2.74 25.50 5.14
N TYR A 716 -2.58 24.75 4.05
CA TYR A 716 -1.46 24.92 3.13
C TYR A 716 -1.73 26.01 2.08
N SER A 717 -0.69 26.78 1.77
CA SER A 717 -0.62 27.72 0.65
C SER A 717 0.33 27.22 -0.44
N ASN A 718 0.36 27.88 -1.60
CA ASN A 718 1.11 27.45 -2.79
C ASN A 718 2.32 28.36 -3.08
N SER A 719 3.48 27.75 -3.31
CA SER A 719 4.76 28.46 -3.50
C SER A 719 5.57 27.94 -4.70
N GLY A 720 6.51 28.73 -5.19
CA GLY A 720 7.63 28.23 -5.99
C GLY A 720 8.77 27.76 -5.09
N LEU A 721 9.59 26.80 -5.55
CA LEU A 721 10.63 26.19 -4.73
C LEU A 721 11.97 26.07 -5.47
N PHE A 722 13.04 26.51 -4.81
CA PHE A 722 14.43 26.17 -5.10
C PHE A 722 14.97 25.33 -3.93
N PHE A 723 15.21 24.04 -4.18
CA PHE A 723 15.69 23.09 -3.17
C PHE A 723 17.05 22.51 -3.62
N PRO A 724 18.08 22.46 -2.76
CA PRO A 724 19.39 21.95 -3.15
C PRO A 724 19.35 20.42 -3.35
N LYS A 725 20.19 19.90 -4.25
CA LYS A 725 20.56 18.48 -4.24
C LYS A 725 21.42 18.22 -3.00
N ILE A 726 21.09 17.20 -2.23
CA ILE A 726 21.77 16.88 -0.96
C ILE A 726 22.45 15.53 -1.12
N LYS A 727 23.70 15.40 -0.66
CA LYS A 727 24.37 14.11 -0.50
C LYS A 727 25.08 14.06 0.85
N LEU A 728 24.61 13.22 1.76
CA LEU A 728 25.20 13.03 3.08
C LEU A 728 25.54 11.55 3.30
N ASP A 729 26.64 11.33 4.01
CA ASP A 729 27.09 10.03 4.52
C ASP A 729 27.53 10.28 5.96
N THR A 730 26.67 9.94 6.91
CA THR A 730 26.83 10.30 8.32
C THR A 730 27.00 9.06 9.17
N SER A 731 27.94 9.11 10.11
CA SER A 731 28.17 8.03 11.08
C SER A 731 28.37 8.59 12.48
N TYR A 732 27.78 7.93 13.47
CA TYR A 732 27.82 8.34 14.87
C TYR A 732 28.14 7.15 15.76
N ARG A 733 29.05 7.37 16.71
CA ARG A 733 29.22 6.51 17.88
C ARG A 733 28.39 7.11 19.01
N LEU A 734 27.28 6.46 19.33
CA LEU A 734 26.27 7.00 20.25
C LEU A 734 26.55 6.87 21.77
N PRO A 735 27.53 6.13 22.31
CA PRO A 735 27.67 5.97 23.78
C PRO A 735 27.66 7.26 24.61
N GLU A 736 28.52 8.24 24.32
CA GLU A 736 28.55 9.50 25.12
C GLU A 736 27.26 10.33 24.97
N ILE A 737 26.69 10.35 23.75
CA ILE A 737 25.43 11.03 23.44
C ILE A 737 24.26 10.37 24.19
N LEU A 738 24.25 9.04 24.31
CA LEU A 738 23.21 8.32 25.06
C LEU A 738 23.36 8.49 26.58
N LYS A 739 24.59 8.62 27.09
CA LYS A 739 24.85 9.00 28.50
C LYS A 739 24.32 10.40 28.81
N SER A 740 24.50 11.38 27.91
CA SER A 740 23.95 12.73 28.10
C SER A 740 22.41 12.76 28.02
N MET A 741 21.81 11.83 27.27
CA MET A 741 20.35 11.57 27.27
C MET A 741 19.86 10.81 28.51
N GLY A 742 20.75 10.40 29.42
CA GLY A 742 20.43 9.76 30.70
C GLY A 742 20.59 8.23 30.75
N ILE A 743 21.03 7.59 29.67
CA ILE A 743 21.34 6.16 29.63
C ILE A 743 22.80 5.96 30.07
N GLN A 744 23.04 5.91 31.38
CA GLN A 744 24.38 5.90 31.96
C GLN A 744 24.85 4.49 32.32
N ASP A 745 24.07 3.76 33.12
CA ASP A 745 24.46 2.47 33.71
C ASP A 745 24.88 1.48 32.64
N ALA A 746 24.14 1.48 31.52
CA ALA A 746 24.28 0.61 30.35
C ALA A 746 25.70 0.49 29.80
N PHE A 747 26.55 1.51 29.97
CA PHE A 747 27.92 1.57 29.45
C PHE A 747 28.98 1.29 30.53
N THR A 748 28.55 0.85 31.72
CA THR A 748 29.39 0.67 32.92
C THR A 748 29.23 -0.72 33.52
N GLY A 749 30.07 -1.08 34.50
CA GLY A 749 29.90 -2.31 35.29
C GLY A 749 28.65 -2.35 36.19
N SER A 750 27.89 -1.24 36.28
CA SER A 750 26.63 -1.17 37.01
C SER A 750 25.41 -1.59 36.17
N ALA A 751 25.60 -1.86 34.87
CA ALA A 751 24.53 -2.25 33.97
C ALA A 751 23.84 -3.54 34.42
N ASN A 752 22.51 -3.51 34.52
CA ASN A 752 21.71 -4.69 34.80
C ASN A 752 21.03 -5.21 33.52
N PHE A 753 21.76 -6.04 32.77
CA PHE A 753 21.27 -6.76 31.59
C PHE A 753 20.90 -8.22 31.89
N SER A 754 20.40 -8.50 33.10
CA SER A 754 20.06 -9.87 33.53
C SER A 754 18.93 -10.53 32.74
N GLY A 755 18.18 -9.77 31.92
CA GLY A 755 17.25 -10.31 30.92
C GLY A 755 17.96 -10.86 29.66
N ILE A 756 19.15 -10.37 29.32
CA ILE A 756 19.96 -10.86 28.18
C ILE A 756 20.75 -12.11 28.57
N SER A 757 21.45 -12.05 29.71
CA SER A 757 22.39 -13.10 30.16
C SER A 757 22.51 -13.08 31.69
N ASP A 758 22.86 -14.21 32.31
CA ASP A 758 23.19 -14.26 33.73
C ASP A 758 24.59 -13.70 34.06
N ASN A 759 25.37 -13.31 33.04
CA ASN A 759 26.64 -12.62 33.22
C ASN A 759 26.43 -11.19 33.76
N LYS A 760 26.80 -11.00 35.04
CA LYS A 760 26.70 -9.72 35.77
C LYS A 760 27.70 -8.64 35.33
N SER A 761 28.67 -8.93 34.47
CA SER A 761 29.60 -7.93 33.90
C SER A 761 29.22 -7.48 32.49
N LEU A 762 28.07 -7.91 31.96
CA LEU A 762 27.56 -7.45 30.67
C LEU A 762 27.29 -5.93 30.73
N LYS A 763 27.83 -5.21 29.75
CA LYS A 763 27.56 -3.80 29.43
C LYS A 763 27.51 -3.62 27.91
N ILE A 764 27.03 -2.48 27.43
CA ILE A 764 27.19 -2.07 26.04
C ILE A 764 28.58 -1.44 25.87
N ASP A 765 29.35 -1.91 24.90
CA ASP A 765 30.66 -1.32 24.57
C ASP A 765 30.57 -0.27 23.46
N ASP A 766 29.67 -0.46 22.49
CA ASP A 766 29.45 0.51 21.41
C ASP A 766 28.03 0.47 20.83
N VAL A 767 27.60 1.61 20.28
CA VAL A 767 26.37 1.78 19.52
C VAL A 767 26.69 2.61 18.28
N LEU A 768 26.64 1.97 17.12
CA LEU A 768 27.05 2.55 15.85
C LEU A 768 25.84 2.77 14.93
N HIS A 769 25.56 4.04 14.63
CA HIS A 769 24.58 4.43 13.62
C HIS A 769 25.29 4.93 12.36
N LYS A 770 24.86 4.46 11.18
CA LYS A 770 25.29 5.03 9.88
C LYS A 770 24.07 5.19 8.97
N ALA A 771 23.99 6.34 8.31
CA ALA A 771 22.90 6.70 7.42
C ALA A 771 23.43 7.46 6.20
N LYS A 772 22.79 7.25 5.04
CA LYS A 772 23.16 7.92 3.79
C LYS A 772 21.92 8.56 3.16
N LEU A 773 22.04 9.82 2.74
CA LEU A 773 20.99 10.56 2.05
C LEU A 773 21.48 10.98 0.67
N ILE A 774 20.65 10.80 -0.36
CA ILE A 774 20.89 11.33 -1.71
C ILE A 774 19.58 11.93 -2.19
N VAL A 775 19.43 13.26 -2.12
CA VAL A 775 18.27 13.99 -2.66
C VAL A 775 18.62 14.54 -4.04
N ASP A 776 17.81 14.21 -5.03
CA ASP A 776 17.94 14.67 -6.41
C ASP A 776 16.60 14.98 -7.08
N GLU A 777 16.64 15.23 -8.39
CA GLU A 777 15.47 15.65 -9.15
C GLU A 777 14.40 14.57 -9.25
N GLN A 778 14.75 13.29 -9.15
CA GLN A 778 13.81 12.18 -9.24
C GLN A 778 13.21 11.82 -7.88
N GLY A 779 13.97 12.01 -6.79
CA GLY A 779 13.52 11.64 -5.46
C GLY A 779 14.60 11.75 -4.39
N THR A 780 14.54 10.79 -3.49
CA THR A 780 15.69 10.32 -2.74
C THR A 780 16.15 8.98 -3.32
N GLU A 781 17.41 8.93 -3.75
CA GLU A 781 18.19 7.79 -4.32
C GLU A 781 17.93 7.41 -5.80
N ALA A 782 19.01 7.24 -6.61
CA ALA A 782 18.93 7.35 -8.07
C ALA A 782 19.96 6.56 -8.92
N ALA A 783 19.58 6.31 -10.18
CA ALA A 783 20.49 6.19 -11.34
C ALA A 783 19.74 6.45 -12.69
N ALA A 784 20.11 7.54 -13.38
CA ALA A 784 19.90 7.98 -14.78
C ALA A 784 18.67 7.53 -15.63
N GLY A 785 18.07 8.50 -16.34
CA GLY A 785 17.04 8.31 -17.38
C GLY A 785 17.41 8.87 -18.76
N THR A 786 16.43 9.02 -19.66
CA THR A 786 16.59 9.73 -20.96
C THR A 786 15.28 10.40 -21.37
N TYR A 787 15.34 11.67 -21.77
CA TYR A 787 14.20 12.44 -22.27
C TYR A 787 14.64 13.50 -23.28
N ILE A 788 13.80 13.76 -24.29
CA ILE A 788 13.94 14.85 -25.28
C ILE A 788 12.60 15.62 -25.27
N GLY A 789 12.66 16.96 -25.26
CA GLY A 789 11.47 17.79 -25.06
C GLY A 789 11.32 18.97 -26.02
N PHE A 790 10.20 19.67 -25.91
CA PHE A 790 9.91 20.94 -26.58
C PHE A 790 9.22 21.92 -25.60
N VAL A 791 9.31 23.23 -25.91
CA VAL A 791 8.99 24.32 -24.98
C VAL A 791 7.89 25.22 -25.54
N THR A 792 6.98 25.71 -24.69
CA THR A 792 6.18 26.92 -24.94
C THR A 792 6.22 27.86 -23.72
N ARG A 793 6.14 29.17 -23.99
CA ARG A 793 6.28 30.27 -23.00
C ARG A 793 4.96 31.04 -22.83
N SER A 794 4.56 31.24 -21.57
CA SER A 794 3.75 32.35 -21.00
C SER A 794 3.24 31.88 -19.62
N GLY A 795 2.85 32.71 -18.64
CA GLY A 795 3.09 34.13 -18.37
C GLY A 795 3.17 34.30 -16.83
N SER A 796 3.63 35.44 -16.31
CA SER A 796 3.95 35.60 -14.88
C SER A 796 2.71 35.72 -13.97
N VAL A 797 2.69 34.97 -12.87
CA VAL A 797 1.91 35.27 -11.66
C VAL A 797 2.88 35.22 -10.49
N SER A 798 2.95 36.28 -9.69
CA SER A 798 3.86 36.38 -8.54
C SER A 798 3.42 35.42 -7.43
N ARG A 799 4.08 34.26 -7.32
CA ARG A 799 3.94 33.32 -6.19
C ARG A 799 5.06 33.59 -5.17
N LYS A 800 4.80 33.37 -3.87
CA LYS A 800 5.87 33.30 -2.84
C LYS A 800 6.90 32.25 -3.29
N ILE A 801 8.19 32.56 -3.26
CA ILE A 801 9.26 31.64 -3.66
C ILE A 801 10.10 31.32 -2.44
N PHE A 802 10.17 30.04 -2.08
CA PHE A 802 11.13 29.56 -1.10
C PHE A 802 12.43 29.15 -1.77
N ARG A 803 13.53 29.46 -1.12
CA ARG A 803 14.88 29.10 -1.54
C ARG A 803 15.62 28.62 -0.30
N PHE A 804 16.02 27.36 -0.33
CA PHE A 804 16.77 26.72 0.75
C PHE A 804 18.27 27.09 0.63
N ASP A 805 18.58 28.39 0.78
CA ASP A 805 19.92 28.96 0.63
C ASP A 805 20.64 29.27 1.94
N HIS A 806 20.10 28.82 3.07
CA HIS A 806 20.67 29.02 4.40
C HIS A 806 20.22 27.88 5.32
N PRO A 807 20.72 27.76 6.57
CA PRO A 807 20.53 26.57 7.37
C PRO A 807 19.06 26.21 7.61
N PHE A 808 18.75 24.92 7.44
CA PHE A 808 17.37 24.42 7.52
C PHE A 808 17.30 23.04 8.14
N LEU A 809 16.16 22.74 8.75
CA LEU A 809 15.84 21.43 9.30
C LEU A 809 14.93 20.67 8.33
N TYR A 810 15.07 19.36 8.23
CA TYR A 810 14.19 18.54 7.42
C TYR A 810 13.88 17.20 8.07
N PHE A 811 12.72 16.64 7.73
CA PHE A 811 12.32 15.32 8.19
C PHE A 811 11.48 14.59 7.15
N ILE A 812 11.64 13.27 7.10
CA ILE A 812 10.86 12.36 6.25
C ILE A 812 9.89 11.62 7.15
N ARG A 813 8.57 11.85 7.00
CA ARG A 813 7.53 11.34 7.90
C ARG A 813 6.52 10.47 7.17
N HIS A 814 6.26 9.29 7.73
CA HIS A 814 5.15 8.42 7.33
C HIS A 814 3.83 8.99 7.90
N GLN A 815 2.95 9.43 7.02
CA GLN A 815 1.78 10.26 7.34
C GLN A 815 0.79 9.55 8.28
N THR A 816 0.48 8.29 7.98
CA THR A 816 -0.60 7.53 8.64
C THR A 816 -0.27 7.17 10.09
N THR A 817 1.00 6.84 10.37
CA THR A 817 1.47 6.49 11.72
C THR A 817 1.96 7.69 12.50
N GLY A 818 2.43 8.72 11.79
CA GLY A 818 3.10 9.89 12.34
C GLY A 818 4.60 9.70 12.58
N GLN A 819 5.16 8.52 12.29
CA GLN A 819 6.59 8.23 12.52
C GLN A 819 7.48 9.05 11.59
N ILE A 820 8.48 9.70 12.17
CA ILE A 820 9.60 10.30 11.46
C ILE A 820 10.62 9.20 11.19
N LEU A 821 10.79 8.89 9.90
CA LEU A 821 11.72 7.89 9.39
C LEU A 821 13.16 8.43 9.42
N PHE A 822 13.32 9.71 9.04
CA PHE A 822 14.61 10.40 9.03
C PHE A 822 14.46 11.84 9.50
N LEU A 823 15.49 12.33 10.18
CA LEU A 823 15.60 13.69 10.68
C LEU A 823 17.00 14.20 10.37
N GLY A 824 17.12 15.48 10.03
CA GLY A 824 18.40 16.09 9.71
C GLY A 824 18.37 17.61 9.63
N GLU A 825 19.56 18.18 9.53
CA GLU A 825 19.81 19.61 9.38
C GLU A 825 20.90 19.80 8.32
N ILE A 826 20.75 20.83 7.48
CA ILE A 826 21.80 21.29 6.57
C ILE A 826 22.29 22.64 7.09
N HIS A 827 23.61 22.75 7.27
CA HIS A 827 24.35 23.92 7.73
C HIS A 827 25.42 24.39 6.73
N ASN A 828 25.91 23.50 5.86
CA ASN A 828 26.96 23.75 4.86
C ASN A 828 26.84 22.78 3.65
N PHE A 829 27.63 22.99 2.58
CA PHE A 829 27.57 22.23 1.33
C PHE A 829 28.92 21.86 0.72
#